data_AF-A0A4Y1WVR5-F1
#
_entry.id   AF-A0A4Y1WVR5-F1
#
_cell.length_a   1.000
_cell.length_b   1.000
_cell.length_c   1.000
_cell.angle_alpha   90.00
_cell.angle_beta   90.00
_cell.angle_gamma   90.00
#
_symmetry.space_group_name_H-M   'P 1'
#
loop_
_entity.id
_entity.type
_entity.pdbx_description
1 polymer ?
#
loop_
_entity_poly.entity_id
_entity_poly.type
_entity_poly.pdbx_seq_one_letter_code
_entity_poly.pdbx_strand_id
1 'polypeptide(L)'
;MGLLTVACAAPDGRNLPAAEDFESLSAQFAAPSKEYGSAPLFVWNKVVTPERIDEAMADLKDKGFGGVFVHPRPGMVTQYLDDNWFSLFRHTMEKGRELDMNVWIYDENSYPSGFAGGHVNEAMPESYDEGVALKYLRAGVLPDTVDRFFCCLRREGDAFTDITAEAVSRRGEKGDYYLFYKAYNPTSPWYSGFSYVDLMHEGVADKFIELTLDGYKKVVGEEFGGTVPGWFTDEPQIVVTDRESIRWTPDLFDAFRARWGYDLEPNLVSLWEEVGPWRQVRHNYRDVLMNLFLDRYIKVCHDYCERNNLVFTGHFWEHGWPDMGHNPDNMAMYAWQQMPGIDLLYNKFDVESPNAHFGNVRSVKEVNSAANQMGRVRKLSESYGGGGWDMTLRDFKRQGDWEYALGVNFMNQHIAPLSIAGARKYDYPPAFTPHSPWWEYYRELNLHFARLSLALSSGGQYNDVLVLEPTTSIWMYYTYNAPRPNRWRTMGEEFQAFITALERHQVEFDLGSENILLNHGSVKGDRFVVGKRAYGTVVLPAQMENVDAATFDLLERFAAKGGRIIAYGTPQYVDGARSAEAEAFFADPAKVTRADAGEPIDYSLFATPEIAFDVPEGNYLFHHRRRMDDGQLLFLANSSLTRPVRGTVTLQGRQAALLDTRTGEIRGYEAQREGDRLTIAYDLHPAGSLLLYVFDEEREGLAPAPVRRVLTAVPAAGGLTAKPDAPNVMTIDFCDLELDGKVYPDLNSYDAAKLAYQHHGFKAGNPWSTSVQFRDHTVRRDTFTMGGFKASYRFTVTPGVDRSRLQAVVEQPELYRVTLNGVELKALPDKHWIDPEMRFMPLGDAVRTGENVLTMECSPMRVLAEIEPIYILGDFRLEPAAKGWNIVAPGDFAAGSWKAQGWPCYPGKVTYAREFDVAEKAPYYEVALGEWKGTVCEVLVNGRSAGIVYAEPYTVDVTEWIVTGRNRVEVKVVGSNYNLMGPLHAAHFKRITPAFWRGVKEYPSGKDYVQQDYGLMGDFTLAAGR
;
A
#
# COMPACT_ATOMS: atom_id res chain seq x y z
N MET A 1 -7.09 40.66 -46.42
CA MET A 1 -7.52 39.29 -46.07
C MET A 1 -6.27 38.48 -45.81
N GLY A 2 -5.86 38.34 -44.55
CA GLY A 2 -4.78 37.47 -44.13
C GLY A 2 -5.28 36.66 -42.95
N LEU A 3 -5.54 35.36 -43.17
CA LEU A 3 -5.99 34.42 -42.16
C LEU A 3 -4.82 34.05 -41.25
N LEU A 4 -4.94 34.39 -39.97
CA LEU A 4 -4.18 33.74 -38.90
C LEU A 4 -4.80 32.36 -38.66
N THR A 5 -4.05 31.30 -38.97
CA THR A 5 -4.28 29.97 -38.44
C THR A 5 -3.80 29.94 -37.00
N VAL A 6 -4.74 30.07 -36.06
CA VAL A 6 -4.52 29.71 -34.65
C VAL A 6 -4.63 28.20 -34.57
N ALA A 7 -3.51 27.53 -34.33
CA ALA A 7 -3.51 26.13 -33.92
C ALA A 7 -3.98 26.07 -32.45
N CYS A 8 -5.27 25.82 -32.23
CA CYS A 8 -5.77 25.41 -30.93
C CYS A 8 -5.45 23.92 -30.73
N ALA A 9 -4.30 23.61 -30.13
CA ALA A 9 -4.22 22.40 -29.32
C ALA A 9 -4.92 22.74 -27.99
N ALA A 10 -6.01 22.05 -27.67
CA ALA A 10 -6.56 22.12 -26.32
C ALA A 10 -5.47 21.67 -25.33
N PRO A 11 -5.30 22.33 -24.18
CA PRO A 11 -4.47 21.79 -23.11
C PRO A 11 -4.98 20.39 -22.77
N ASP A 12 -4.08 19.41 -22.75
CA ASP A 12 -4.41 18.07 -22.26
C ASP A 12 -4.74 18.18 -20.76
N GLY A 13 -6.03 18.23 -20.42
CA GLY A 13 -6.54 18.35 -19.05
C GLY A 13 -6.19 17.17 -18.14
N ARG A 14 -5.49 16.14 -18.65
CA ARG A 14 -5.03 14.97 -17.90
C ARG A 14 -3.66 15.17 -17.25
N ASN A 15 -2.88 16.12 -17.76
CA ASN A 15 -1.66 16.56 -17.09
C ASN A 15 -2.02 17.73 -16.20
N LEU A 16 -1.99 17.51 -14.88
CA LEU A 16 -2.05 18.59 -13.91
C LEU A 16 -1.03 19.65 -14.32
N PRO A 17 -1.39 20.94 -14.43
CA PRO A 17 -0.41 21.99 -14.68
C PRO A 17 0.56 21.98 -13.51
N ALA A 18 1.75 21.42 -13.74
CA ALA A 18 2.83 21.47 -12.78
C ALA A 18 3.21 22.94 -12.59
N ALA A 19 3.46 23.36 -11.35
CA ALA A 19 4.14 24.63 -11.16
C ALA A 19 5.52 24.51 -11.81
N GLU A 20 5.86 25.45 -12.68
CA GLU A 20 7.14 25.46 -13.40
C GLU A 20 8.14 26.41 -12.74
N ASP A 21 7.67 27.32 -11.87
CA ASP A 21 8.48 28.31 -11.15
C ASP A 21 8.09 28.44 -9.67
N PHE A 22 8.89 29.19 -8.90
CA PHE A 22 8.63 29.39 -7.47
C PHE A 22 7.32 30.16 -7.22
N GLU A 23 6.95 31.13 -8.06
CA GLU A 23 5.77 31.95 -7.86
C GLU A 23 4.49 31.11 -7.95
N SER A 24 4.37 30.28 -8.99
CA SER A 24 3.25 29.36 -9.18
C SER A 24 3.18 28.27 -8.10
N LEU A 25 4.33 27.76 -7.63
CA LEU A 25 4.40 26.81 -6.52
C LEU A 25 3.96 27.45 -5.18
N SER A 26 4.57 28.58 -4.84
CA SER A 26 4.34 29.26 -3.56
C SER A 26 2.92 29.78 -3.41
N ALA A 27 2.24 30.14 -4.51
CA ALA A 27 0.85 30.55 -4.52
C ALA A 27 -0.13 29.47 -4.00
N GLN A 28 0.23 28.20 -4.11
CA GLN A 28 -0.60 27.06 -3.70
C GLN A 28 -0.05 26.32 -2.46
N PHE A 29 1.20 26.58 -2.05
CA PHE A 29 1.88 25.75 -1.05
C PHE A 29 1.19 25.73 0.33
N ALA A 30 0.63 26.85 0.78
CA ALA A 30 -0.07 26.89 2.06
C ALA A 30 -1.35 26.02 2.06
N ALA A 31 -2.06 25.99 0.93
CA ALA A 31 -3.32 25.28 0.73
C ALA A 31 -3.38 24.68 -0.68
N PRO A 32 -2.76 23.49 -0.90
CA PRO A 32 -2.76 22.84 -2.21
C PRO A 32 -4.18 22.53 -2.69
N SER A 33 -4.39 22.55 -3.99
CA SER A 33 -5.66 22.15 -4.60
C SER A 33 -5.93 20.65 -4.40
N LYS A 34 -7.18 20.22 -4.63
CA LYS A 34 -7.60 18.81 -4.46
C LYS A 34 -6.76 17.82 -5.27
N GLU A 35 -6.19 18.26 -6.39
CA GLU A 35 -5.39 17.43 -7.30
C GLU A 35 -4.08 16.94 -6.68
N TYR A 36 -3.61 17.64 -5.65
CA TYR A 36 -2.45 17.24 -4.86
C TYR A 36 -2.84 16.57 -3.54
N GLY A 37 -4.12 16.57 -3.16
CA GLY A 37 -4.61 15.84 -2.00
C GLY A 37 -4.50 14.33 -2.22
N SER A 38 -4.32 13.60 -1.12
CA SER A 38 -4.43 12.13 -1.15
C SER A 38 -5.89 11.70 -1.38
N ALA A 39 -6.09 10.44 -1.73
CA ALA A 39 -7.41 9.84 -1.89
C ALA A 39 -7.39 8.41 -1.36
N PRO A 40 -8.14 8.08 -0.29
CA PRO A 40 -8.13 6.75 0.30
C PRO A 40 -9.00 5.79 -0.51
N LEU A 41 -8.80 4.48 -0.29
CA LEU A 41 -9.78 3.46 -0.68
C LEU A 41 -11.03 3.63 0.19
N PHE A 42 -12.06 4.29 -0.36
CA PHE A 42 -13.34 4.52 0.29
C PHE A 42 -14.19 3.27 0.19
N VAL A 43 -14.08 2.45 1.23
CA VAL A 43 -14.58 1.08 1.22
C VAL A 43 -16.08 1.04 1.46
N TRP A 44 -16.79 0.60 0.43
CA TRP A 44 -18.20 0.27 0.47
C TRP A 44 -18.37 -1.16 0.96
N ASN A 45 -18.82 -1.26 2.21
CA ASN A 45 -19.19 -2.49 2.85
C ASN A 45 -20.53 -2.34 3.56
N LYS A 46 -21.12 -3.46 4.00
CA LYS A 46 -22.47 -3.51 4.57
C LYS A 46 -23.51 -2.95 3.57
N VAL A 47 -24.60 -2.42 4.10
CA VAL A 47 -25.60 -1.69 3.33
C VAL A 47 -25.11 -0.25 3.20
N VAL A 48 -24.91 0.18 1.95
CA VAL A 48 -24.51 1.54 1.60
C VAL A 48 -25.76 2.39 1.40
N THR A 49 -25.78 3.59 1.98
CA THR A 49 -26.86 4.57 1.80
C THR A 49 -26.29 5.96 1.48
N PRO A 50 -27.07 6.85 0.84
CA PRO A 50 -26.66 8.23 0.59
C PRO A 50 -26.19 8.98 1.85
N GLU A 51 -26.86 8.79 2.98
CA GLU A 51 -26.54 9.46 4.24
C GLU A 51 -25.16 9.07 4.76
N ARG A 52 -24.83 7.77 4.70
CA ARG A 52 -23.51 7.27 5.12
C ARG A 52 -22.40 7.76 4.18
N ILE A 53 -22.70 7.88 2.89
CA ILE A 53 -21.79 8.48 1.91
C ILE A 53 -21.54 9.94 2.26
N ASP A 54 -22.60 10.72 2.51
CA ASP A 54 -22.51 12.15 2.82
C ASP A 54 -21.68 12.42 4.07
N GLU A 55 -21.93 11.65 5.15
CA GLU A 55 -21.19 11.75 6.41
C GLU A 55 -19.71 11.42 6.22
N ALA A 56 -19.41 10.30 5.56
CA ALA A 56 -18.03 9.87 5.34
C ALA A 56 -17.26 10.82 4.43
N MET A 57 -17.86 11.27 3.32
CA MET A 57 -17.26 12.21 2.38
C MET A 57 -16.96 13.56 3.05
N ALA A 58 -17.88 14.08 3.86
CA ALA A 58 -17.68 15.33 4.58
C ALA A 58 -16.54 15.23 5.60
N ASP A 59 -16.46 14.12 6.33
CA ASP A 59 -15.39 13.88 7.32
C ASP A 59 -14.03 13.67 6.64
N LEU A 60 -13.97 12.96 5.50
CA LEU A 60 -12.74 12.86 4.69
C LEU A 60 -12.31 14.24 4.16
N LYS A 61 -13.22 15.08 3.66
CA LYS A 61 -12.89 16.45 3.26
C LYS A 61 -12.30 17.25 4.44
N ASP A 62 -12.89 17.12 5.62
CA ASP A 62 -12.39 17.76 6.84
C ASP A 62 -10.97 17.29 7.20
N LYS A 63 -10.61 16.02 6.93
CA LYS A 63 -9.23 15.53 7.10
C LYS A 63 -8.28 15.85 5.93
N GLY A 64 -8.70 16.70 5.00
CA GLY A 64 -7.83 17.25 3.94
C GLY A 64 -7.63 16.32 2.75
N PHE A 65 -8.50 15.32 2.55
CA PHE A 65 -8.46 14.48 1.35
C PHE A 65 -8.92 15.25 0.11
N GLY A 66 -8.25 15.00 -1.02
CA GLY A 66 -8.57 15.57 -2.33
C GLY A 66 -9.54 14.73 -3.15
N GLY A 67 -9.74 13.47 -2.77
CA GLY A 67 -10.65 12.56 -3.45
C GLY A 67 -10.85 11.25 -2.71
N VAL A 68 -11.52 10.31 -3.36
CA VAL A 68 -11.76 8.94 -2.89
C VAL A 68 -11.74 7.94 -4.05
N PHE A 69 -11.30 6.71 -3.80
CA PHE A 69 -11.50 5.56 -4.70
C PHE A 69 -12.64 4.70 -4.15
N VAL A 70 -13.78 4.65 -4.83
CA VAL A 70 -14.95 3.89 -4.36
C VAL A 70 -14.69 2.39 -4.50
N HIS A 71 -14.42 1.72 -3.39
CA HIS A 71 -13.91 0.34 -3.37
C HIS A 71 -14.91 -0.64 -2.75
N PRO A 72 -15.52 -1.55 -3.51
CA PRO A 72 -16.25 -2.68 -2.92
C PRO A 72 -15.29 -3.68 -2.26
N ARG A 73 -15.56 -4.08 -1.02
CA ARG A 73 -14.69 -4.98 -0.24
C ARG A 73 -15.48 -6.06 0.51
N PRO A 74 -14.83 -7.08 1.10
CA PRO A 74 -15.51 -8.10 1.90
C PRO A 74 -16.44 -7.49 2.96
N GLY A 75 -17.65 -8.04 3.08
CA GLY A 75 -18.71 -7.46 3.90
C GLY A 75 -19.77 -6.66 3.17
N MET A 76 -19.60 -6.42 1.88
CA MET A 76 -20.56 -5.68 1.06
C MET A 76 -21.88 -6.44 0.92
N VAL A 77 -22.97 -5.81 1.36
CA VAL A 77 -24.35 -6.31 1.23
C VAL A 77 -25.01 -5.74 -0.02
N THR A 78 -24.74 -4.46 -0.32
CA THR A 78 -25.17 -3.82 -1.57
C THR A 78 -24.65 -4.60 -2.78
N GLN A 79 -25.51 -4.91 -3.74
CA GLN A 79 -25.14 -5.70 -4.90
C GLN A 79 -24.21 -4.91 -5.83
N TYR A 80 -23.10 -5.50 -6.26
CA TYR A 80 -22.16 -4.88 -7.21
C TYR A 80 -22.77 -4.77 -8.61
N LEU A 81 -22.57 -3.61 -9.27
CA LEU A 81 -22.99 -3.29 -10.65
C LEU A 81 -24.50 -3.41 -10.95
N ASP A 82 -25.37 -3.35 -9.93
CA ASP A 82 -26.81 -3.19 -10.14
C ASP A 82 -27.20 -1.70 -10.26
N ASP A 83 -28.48 -1.44 -10.57
CA ASP A 83 -28.97 -0.06 -10.70
C ASP A 83 -28.80 0.76 -9.41
N ASN A 84 -28.88 0.12 -8.23
CA ASN A 84 -28.70 0.77 -6.95
C ASN A 84 -27.23 1.16 -6.73
N TRP A 85 -26.28 0.29 -7.04
CA TRP A 85 -24.84 0.57 -7.03
C TRP A 85 -24.50 1.80 -7.86
N PHE A 86 -24.95 1.83 -9.12
CA PHE A 86 -24.69 2.97 -9.99
C PHE A 86 -25.40 4.25 -9.52
N SER A 87 -26.57 4.14 -8.88
CA SER A 87 -27.24 5.29 -8.26
C SER A 87 -26.45 5.86 -7.08
N LEU A 88 -25.91 4.99 -6.21
CA LEU A 88 -25.05 5.40 -5.10
C LEU A 88 -23.74 6.01 -5.60
N PHE A 89 -23.19 5.50 -6.72
CA PHE A 89 -21.95 6.05 -7.29
C PHE A 89 -22.19 7.45 -7.85
N ARG A 90 -23.32 7.65 -8.56
CA ARG A 90 -23.75 8.98 -9.00
C ARG A 90 -23.91 9.94 -7.82
N HIS A 91 -24.58 9.51 -6.74
CA HIS A 91 -24.71 10.32 -5.52
C HIS A 91 -23.35 10.70 -4.94
N THR A 92 -22.41 9.75 -4.90
CA THR A 92 -21.03 10.00 -4.42
C THR A 92 -20.29 11.00 -5.29
N MET A 93 -20.42 10.90 -6.62
CA MET A 93 -19.86 11.86 -7.57
C MET A 93 -20.46 13.26 -7.35
N GLU A 94 -21.78 13.37 -7.23
CA GLU A 94 -22.47 14.64 -6.97
C GLU A 94 -21.99 15.27 -5.65
N LYS A 95 -21.82 14.45 -4.61
CA LYS A 95 -21.27 14.88 -3.32
C LYS A 95 -19.80 15.28 -3.42
N GLY A 96 -18.99 14.54 -4.18
CA GLY A 96 -17.60 14.88 -4.46
C GLY A 96 -17.49 16.25 -5.13
N ARG A 97 -18.33 16.53 -6.13
CA ARG A 97 -18.42 17.84 -6.79
C ARG A 97 -18.80 18.96 -5.80
N GLU A 98 -19.79 18.73 -4.92
CA GLU A 98 -20.18 19.68 -3.87
C GLU A 98 -19.03 20.01 -2.91
N LEU A 99 -18.23 19.00 -2.54
CA LEU A 99 -17.12 19.12 -1.59
C LEU A 99 -15.79 19.50 -2.24
N ASP A 100 -15.75 19.69 -3.55
CA ASP A 100 -14.53 19.85 -4.33
C ASP A 100 -13.53 18.69 -4.07
N MET A 101 -13.97 17.48 -4.42
CA MET A 101 -13.23 16.22 -4.32
C MET A 101 -13.40 15.40 -5.59
N ASN A 102 -12.35 14.66 -5.96
CA ASN A 102 -12.40 13.71 -7.07
C ASN A 102 -12.96 12.35 -6.61
N VAL A 103 -13.77 11.71 -7.44
CA VAL A 103 -14.36 10.38 -7.15
C VAL A 103 -13.88 9.39 -8.20
N TRP A 104 -12.93 8.56 -7.82
CA TRP A 104 -12.30 7.58 -8.68
C TRP A 104 -13.07 6.25 -8.68
N ILE A 105 -13.07 5.59 -9.83
CA ILE A 105 -13.59 4.24 -9.98
C ILE A 105 -12.53 3.25 -9.50
N TYR A 106 -12.90 2.34 -8.61
CA TYR A 106 -12.16 1.11 -8.40
C TYR A 106 -12.87 0.01 -9.20
N ASP A 107 -12.14 -0.73 -10.05
CA ASP A 107 -12.72 -1.49 -11.16
C ASP A 107 -13.27 -2.90 -10.79
N GLU A 108 -12.96 -3.40 -9.59
CA GLU A 108 -13.23 -4.79 -9.19
C GLU A 108 -13.99 -4.92 -7.87
N ASN A 109 -14.76 -6.01 -7.70
CA ASN A 109 -15.34 -6.42 -6.41
C ASN A 109 -14.29 -7.13 -5.55
N SER A 110 -13.68 -6.38 -4.64
CA SER A 110 -12.45 -6.70 -3.89
C SER A 110 -11.20 -6.60 -4.78
N TYR A 111 -10.62 -7.70 -5.26
CA TYR A 111 -9.40 -7.77 -6.08
C TYR A 111 -9.10 -9.26 -6.37
N PRO A 112 -8.25 -9.62 -7.35
CA PRO A 112 -7.58 -8.80 -8.36
C PRO A 112 -8.49 -8.47 -9.56
N SER A 113 -8.17 -7.42 -10.31
CA SER A 113 -8.97 -6.93 -11.43
C SER A 113 -9.10 -7.91 -12.60
N GLY A 114 -10.20 -7.74 -13.35
CA GLY A 114 -10.43 -8.37 -14.65
C GLY A 114 -11.62 -9.34 -14.70
N PHE A 115 -12.22 -9.72 -13.57
CA PHE A 115 -13.33 -10.68 -13.54
C PHE A 115 -14.68 -10.06 -13.12
N ALA A 116 -14.68 -8.80 -12.67
CA ALA A 116 -15.84 -7.99 -12.31
C ALA A 116 -16.78 -8.69 -11.30
N GLY A 117 -16.23 -9.30 -10.26
CA GLY A 117 -16.96 -10.04 -9.23
C GLY A 117 -17.68 -11.28 -9.77
N GLY A 118 -17.21 -11.83 -10.90
CA GLY A 118 -17.77 -13.00 -11.59
C GLY A 118 -18.64 -12.67 -12.81
N HIS A 119 -18.89 -11.40 -13.12
CA HIS A 119 -19.72 -11.02 -14.26
C HIS A 119 -19.05 -11.31 -15.60
N VAL A 120 -17.71 -11.18 -15.70
CA VAL A 120 -16.99 -11.57 -16.93
C VAL A 120 -17.11 -13.07 -17.16
N ASN A 121 -16.92 -13.88 -16.12
CA ASN A 121 -17.06 -15.34 -16.21
C ASN A 121 -18.46 -15.77 -16.71
N GLU A 122 -19.53 -15.10 -16.24
CA GLU A 122 -20.89 -15.42 -16.68
C GLU A 122 -21.13 -14.98 -18.14
N ALA A 123 -20.62 -13.82 -18.54
CA ALA A 123 -20.87 -13.25 -19.86
C ALA A 123 -19.95 -13.79 -20.97
N MET A 124 -18.78 -14.32 -20.60
CA MET A 124 -17.75 -14.85 -21.51
C MET A 124 -17.08 -16.10 -20.90
N PRO A 125 -17.76 -17.26 -20.87
CA PRO A 125 -17.22 -18.49 -20.26
C PRO A 125 -15.85 -18.92 -20.81
N GLU A 126 -15.59 -18.65 -22.10
CA GLU A 126 -14.31 -18.90 -22.77
C GLU A 126 -13.12 -18.18 -22.11
N SER A 127 -13.38 -17.14 -21.31
CA SER A 127 -12.36 -16.44 -20.53
C SER A 127 -11.67 -17.31 -19.49
N TYR A 128 -12.21 -18.49 -19.14
CA TYR A 128 -11.58 -19.40 -18.17
C TYR A 128 -11.77 -20.90 -18.45
N ASP A 129 -12.67 -21.29 -19.36
CA ASP A 129 -13.01 -22.69 -19.64
C ASP A 129 -12.27 -23.32 -20.84
N GLU A 130 -11.39 -22.58 -21.51
CA GLU A 130 -10.55 -23.10 -22.60
C GLU A 130 -9.21 -23.69 -22.14
N GLY A 131 -8.89 -23.54 -20.86
CA GLY A 131 -7.62 -23.88 -20.22
C GLY A 131 -6.70 -22.65 -20.14
N VAL A 132 -5.95 -22.53 -19.06
CA VAL A 132 -5.08 -21.35 -18.81
C VAL A 132 -3.63 -21.74 -18.60
N ALA A 133 -3.35 -23.04 -18.62
CA ALA A 133 -2.06 -23.60 -18.32
C ALA A 133 -1.83 -24.93 -19.05
N LEU A 134 -0.57 -25.33 -19.20
CA LEU A 134 -0.19 -26.66 -19.65
C LEU A 134 0.58 -27.40 -18.54
N LYS A 135 0.30 -28.70 -18.44
CA LYS A 135 1.05 -29.69 -17.66
C LYS A 135 1.44 -30.84 -18.55
N TYR A 136 2.40 -31.67 -18.11
CA TYR A 136 2.73 -32.90 -18.79
C TYR A 136 2.75 -34.12 -17.87
N LEU A 137 2.54 -35.29 -18.47
CA LEU A 137 2.82 -36.60 -17.87
C LEU A 137 3.98 -37.25 -18.61
N ARG A 138 4.95 -37.77 -17.86
CA ARG A 138 6.03 -38.58 -18.44
C ARG A 138 5.58 -40.04 -18.56
N ALA A 139 5.80 -40.64 -19.73
CA ALA A 139 5.39 -42.01 -20.00
C ALA A 139 6.49 -42.79 -20.72
N GLY A 140 6.75 -44.02 -20.25
CA GLY A 140 7.66 -44.96 -20.92
C GLY A 140 7.02 -45.73 -22.08
N VAL A 141 5.70 -45.61 -22.22
CA VAL A 141 4.85 -46.28 -23.22
C VAL A 141 3.70 -45.34 -23.56
N LEU A 142 3.35 -45.20 -24.84
CA LEU A 142 2.15 -44.42 -25.22
C LEU A 142 0.89 -45.10 -24.69
N PRO A 143 0.12 -44.43 -23.81
CA PRO A 143 -1.06 -45.02 -23.19
C PRO A 143 -2.21 -45.17 -24.19
N ASP A 144 -3.15 -46.06 -23.90
CA ASP A 144 -4.37 -46.19 -24.73
C ASP A 144 -5.19 -44.90 -24.78
N THR A 145 -5.05 -44.04 -23.75
CA THR A 145 -5.70 -42.73 -23.62
C THR A 145 -4.91 -41.58 -24.25
N VAL A 146 -3.97 -41.87 -25.16
CA VAL A 146 -3.10 -40.84 -25.77
C VAL A 146 -3.87 -39.74 -26.51
N ASP A 147 -5.06 -40.05 -27.01
CA ASP A 147 -5.98 -39.11 -27.67
C ASP A 147 -6.53 -38.01 -26.76
N ARG A 148 -6.31 -38.10 -25.44
CA ARG A 148 -6.72 -37.07 -24.47
C ARG A 148 -5.68 -35.97 -24.26
N PHE A 149 -4.47 -36.14 -24.79
CA PHE A 149 -3.39 -35.17 -24.61
C PHE A 149 -3.41 -34.14 -25.73
N PHE A 150 -3.15 -32.89 -25.35
CA PHE A 150 -3.13 -31.73 -26.22
C PHE A 150 -1.90 -31.69 -27.12
N CYS A 151 -0.73 -32.10 -26.60
CA CYS A 151 0.51 -32.24 -27.36
C CYS A 151 1.28 -33.46 -26.86
N CYS A 152 1.83 -34.27 -27.75
CA CYS A 152 2.59 -35.47 -27.44
C CYS A 152 4.00 -35.35 -28.00
N LEU A 153 4.99 -35.25 -27.12
CA LEU A 153 6.40 -35.18 -27.51
C LEU A 153 7.12 -36.49 -27.23
N ARG A 154 7.99 -36.90 -28.15
CA ARG A 154 8.95 -37.99 -27.94
C ARG A 154 10.34 -37.41 -27.78
N ARG A 155 11.05 -37.81 -26.71
CA ARG A 155 12.43 -37.38 -26.46
C ARG A 155 13.42 -38.20 -27.30
N GLU A 156 14.36 -37.51 -27.93
CA GLU A 156 15.45 -38.07 -28.72
C GLU A 156 16.77 -37.34 -28.36
N GLY A 157 17.47 -37.85 -27.35
CA GLY A 157 18.61 -37.14 -26.76
C GLY A 157 18.15 -35.89 -25.99
N ASP A 158 18.61 -34.72 -26.41
CA ASP A 158 18.21 -33.41 -25.87
C ASP A 158 17.17 -32.68 -26.72
N ALA A 159 16.71 -33.31 -27.81
CA ALA A 159 15.66 -32.81 -28.69
C ALA A 159 14.34 -33.54 -28.46
N PHE A 160 13.24 -32.93 -28.89
CA PHE A 160 11.91 -33.50 -28.84
C PHE A 160 11.24 -33.39 -30.21
N THR A 161 10.54 -34.45 -30.59
CA THR A 161 9.74 -34.49 -31.81
C THR A 161 8.28 -34.49 -31.43
N ASP A 162 7.50 -33.57 -32.02
CA ASP A 162 6.05 -33.58 -31.88
C ASP A 162 5.47 -34.74 -32.69
N ILE A 163 4.86 -35.69 -31.98
CA ILE A 163 4.20 -36.87 -32.55
C ILE A 163 2.69 -36.81 -32.38
N THR A 164 2.11 -35.66 -32.01
CA THR A 164 0.69 -35.50 -31.67
C THR A 164 -0.23 -36.06 -32.77
N ALA A 165 0.04 -35.73 -34.03
CA ALA A 165 -0.75 -36.20 -35.17
C ALA A 165 -0.71 -37.73 -35.37
N GLU A 166 0.35 -38.39 -34.91
CA GLU A 166 0.59 -39.83 -35.06
C GLU A 166 0.39 -40.61 -33.76
N ALA A 167 0.17 -39.93 -32.63
CA ALA A 167 0.22 -40.53 -31.31
C ALA A 167 -0.80 -41.67 -31.14
N VAL A 168 -1.99 -41.51 -31.73
CA VAL A 168 -3.09 -42.50 -31.71
C VAL A 168 -2.73 -43.78 -32.48
N SER A 169 -2.03 -43.68 -33.61
CA SER A 169 -1.64 -44.85 -34.40
C SER A 169 -0.46 -45.61 -33.76
N ARG A 170 0.26 -44.96 -32.85
CA ARG A 170 1.44 -45.47 -32.14
C ARG A 170 1.16 -45.97 -30.72
N ARG A 171 -0.11 -46.20 -30.34
CA ARG A 171 -0.49 -46.73 -29.01
C ARG A 171 0.30 -47.98 -28.63
N GLY A 172 0.76 -48.05 -27.38
CA GLY A 172 1.56 -49.15 -26.87
C GLY A 172 3.03 -49.15 -27.30
N GLU A 173 3.47 -48.21 -28.13
CA GLU A 173 4.88 -48.05 -28.49
C GLU A 173 5.70 -47.62 -27.25
N LYS A 174 6.83 -48.30 -27.02
CA LYS A 174 7.79 -47.95 -25.95
C LYS A 174 8.64 -46.75 -26.37
N GLY A 175 8.94 -45.85 -25.44
CA GLY A 175 9.75 -44.66 -25.68
C GLY A 175 9.87 -43.80 -24.43
N ASP A 176 10.38 -42.58 -24.57
CA ASP A 176 10.36 -41.57 -23.52
C ASP A 176 9.48 -40.41 -23.98
N TYR A 177 8.26 -40.35 -23.46
CA TYR A 177 7.22 -39.44 -23.93
C TYR A 177 6.86 -38.40 -22.87
N TYR A 178 6.60 -37.19 -23.33
CA TYR A 178 6.06 -36.09 -22.55
C TYR A 178 4.68 -35.75 -23.15
N LEU A 179 3.63 -36.05 -22.39
CA LEU A 179 2.25 -35.97 -22.85
C LEU A 179 1.57 -34.79 -22.16
N PHE A 180 1.38 -33.70 -22.90
CA PHE A 180 0.87 -32.44 -22.41
C PHE A 180 -0.66 -32.40 -22.39
N TYR A 181 -1.24 -31.79 -21.36
CA TYR A 181 -2.68 -31.57 -21.23
C TYR A 181 -2.93 -30.19 -20.64
N LYS A 182 -4.12 -29.64 -20.94
CA LYS A 182 -4.56 -28.34 -20.43
C LYS A 182 -4.92 -28.44 -18.95
N ALA A 183 -4.51 -27.42 -18.19
CA ALA A 183 -4.86 -27.22 -16.80
C ALA A 183 -5.73 -25.95 -16.66
N TYR A 184 -6.56 -25.95 -15.61
CA TYR A 184 -7.60 -24.95 -15.36
C TYR A 184 -7.44 -24.38 -13.96
N ASN A 185 -7.69 -23.08 -13.80
CA ASN A 185 -7.75 -22.48 -12.48
C ASN A 185 -8.91 -23.09 -11.67
N PRO A 186 -8.70 -23.41 -10.38
CA PRO A 186 -9.76 -23.93 -9.54
C PRO A 186 -10.80 -22.85 -9.28
N THR A 187 -12.05 -23.26 -9.09
CA THR A 187 -13.07 -22.35 -8.59
C THR A 187 -12.78 -21.98 -7.14
N SER A 188 -13.03 -20.72 -6.77
CA SER A 188 -12.76 -20.21 -5.44
C SER A 188 -13.91 -19.31 -4.96
N PRO A 189 -14.30 -19.38 -3.68
CA PRO A 189 -15.19 -18.37 -3.09
C PRO A 189 -14.64 -16.94 -3.21
N TRP A 190 -13.32 -16.78 -3.33
CA TRP A 190 -12.69 -15.48 -3.57
C TRP A 190 -13.00 -14.91 -4.96
N TYR A 191 -13.09 -15.76 -5.99
CA TYR A 191 -13.53 -15.36 -7.34
C TYR A 191 -15.05 -15.53 -7.49
N SER A 192 -15.79 -15.25 -6.42
CA SER A 192 -17.25 -15.35 -6.34
C SER A 192 -17.85 -16.70 -6.75
N GLY A 193 -17.09 -17.78 -6.56
CA GLY A 193 -17.47 -19.15 -6.94
C GLY A 193 -17.03 -19.58 -8.34
N PHE A 194 -16.41 -18.69 -9.11
CA PHE A 194 -15.79 -18.96 -10.41
C PHE A 194 -14.28 -19.16 -10.28
N SER A 195 -13.58 -19.21 -11.42
CA SER A 195 -12.12 -19.21 -11.52
C SER A 195 -11.63 -17.84 -12.00
N TYR A 196 -10.38 -17.49 -11.72
CA TYR A 196 -9.79 -16.29 -12.29
C TYR A 196 -9.66 -16.40 -13.81
N VAL A 197 -9.94 -15.30 -14.51
CA VAL A 197 -10.02 -15.23 -15.97
C VAL A 197 -8.64 -15.13 -16.63
N ASP A 198 -8.55 -15.49 -17.90
CA ASP A 198 -7.37 -15.35 -18.74
C ASP A 198 -7.29 -13.93 -19.32
N LEU A 199 -6.48 -13.05 -18.70
CA LEU A 199 -6.25 -11.70 -19.21
C LEU A 199 -5.42 -11.64 -20.52
N MET A 200 -4.84 -12.75 -20.97
CA MET A 200 -4.21 -12.86 -22.28
C MET A 200 -5.17 -13.38 -23.35
N HIS A 201 -6.40 -13.75 -23.00
CA HIS A 201 -7.40 -14.14 -23.99
C HIS A 201 -7.98 -12.88 -24.64
N GLU A 202 -8.03 -12.86 -25.98
CA GLU A 202 -8.57 -11.73 -26.73
C GLU A 202 -10.03 -11.45 -26.34
N GLY A 203 -10.40 -10.18 -26.17
CA GLY A 203 -11.77 -9.75 -25.82
C GLY A 203 -12.11 -9.73 -24.32
N VAL A 204 -11.28 -10.31 -23.44
CA VAL A 204 -11.56 -10.32 -21.98
C VAL A 204 -11.57 -8.91 -21.40
N ALA A 205 -10.59 -8.07 -21.75
CA ALA A 205 -10.55 -6.68 -21.29
C ALA A 205 -11.73 -5.85 -21.84
N ASP A 206 -12.08 -6.05 -23.11
CA ASP A 206 -13.25 -5.39 -23.72
C ASP A 206 -14.53 -5.76 -22.98
N LYS A 207 -14.71 -7.05 -22.67
CA LYS A 207 -15.87 -7.53 -21.91
C LYS A 207 -15.89 -6.97 -20.48
N PHE A 208 -14.74 -6.91 -19.83
CA PHE A 208 -14.60 -6.30 -18.51
C PHE A 208 -15.02 -4.83 -18.52
N ILE A 209 -14.51 -4.04 -19.48
CA ILE A 209 -14.85 -2.63 -19.67
C ILE A 209 -16.35 -2.43 -19.96
N GLU A 210 -16.92 -3.25 -20.86
CA GLU A 210 -18.35 -3.21 -21.20
C GLU A 210 -19.25 -3.41 -19.97
N LEU A 211 -18.88 -4.35 -19.10
CA LEU A 211 -19.66 -4.69 -17.91
C LEU A 211 -19.48 -3.70 -16.75
N THR A 212 -18.33 -3.00 -16.71
CA THR A 212 -17.96 -2.11 -15.60
C THR A 212 -18.06 -0.64 -16.01
N LEU A 213 -17.05 -0.16 -16.75
CA LEU A 213 -16.84 1.25 -17.09
C LEU A 213 -17.99 1.87 -17.87
N ASP A 214 -18.59 1.14 -18.81
CA ASP A 214 -19.70 1.69 -19.60
C ASP A 214 -20.93 2.01 -18.73
N GLY A 215 -21.15 1.22 -17.66
CA GLY A 215 -22.14 1.51 -16.63
C GLY A 215 -21.86 2.82 -15.90
N TYR A 216 -20.62 3.01 -15.44
CA TYR A 216 -20.18 4.26 -14.78
C TYR A 216 -20.31 5.46 -15.70
N LYS A 217 -19.78 5.37 -16.92
CA LYS A 217 -19.87 6.42 -17.95
C LYS A 217 -21.31 6.84 -18.22
N LYS A 218 -22.22 5.86 -18.35
CA LYS A 218 -23.65 6.11 -18.55
C LYS A 218 -24.27 6.89 -17.39
N VAL A 219 -23.91 6.59 -16.14
CA VAL A 219 -24.58 7.20 -14.98
C VAL A 219 -24.01 8.54 -14.55
N VAL A 220 -22.73 8.81 -14.81
CA VAL A 220 -22.09 10.10 -14.47
C VAL A 220 -22.09 11.11 -15.62
N GLY A 221 -22.25 10.66 -16.87
CA GLY A 221 -22.43 11.54 -18.03
C GLY A 221 -21.22 12.44 -18.28
N GLU A 222 -21.45 13.76 -18.29
CA GLU A 222 -20.41 14.76 -18.59
C GLU A 222 -19.31 14.86 -17.54
N GLU A 223 -19.52 14.29 -16.34
CA GLU A 223 -18.53 14.26 -15.25
C GLU A 223 -17.49 13.12 -15.42
N PHE A 224 -17.65 12.25 -16.44
CA PHE A 224 -16.68 11.24 -16.81
C PHE A 224 -15.45 11.90 -17.46
N GLY A 225 -14.29 11.80 -16.83
CA GLY A 225 -13.11 12.61 -17.16
C GLY A 225 -13.12 14.01 -16.55
N GLY A 226 -14.11 14.32 -15.70
CA GLY A 226 -14.23 15.54 -14.88
C GLY A 226 -14.08 15.21 -13.40
N THR A 227 -15.16 15.30 -12.62
CA THR A 227 -15.16 14.88 -11.19
C THR A 227 -14.80 13.41 -11.00
N VAL A 228 -15.03 12.57 -12.03
CA VAL A 228 -14.52 11.20 -12.11
C VAL A 228 -13.31 11.18 -13.04
N PRO A 229 -12.09 11.42 -12.53
CA PRO A 229 -10.92 11.64 -13.37
C PRO A 229 -10.36 10.34 -13.99
N GLY A 230 -10.70 9.18 -13.44
CA GLY A 230 -10.07 7.93 -13.86
C GLY A 230 -10.54 6.70 -13.11
N TRP A 231 -9.87 5.58 -13.41
CA TRP A 231 -10.08 4.29 -12.76
C TRP A 231 -8.78 3.72 -12.18
N PHE A 232 -8.93 2.87 -11.17
CA PHE A 232 -7.88 2.13 -10.49
C PHE A 232 -8.04 0.64 -10.78
N THR A 233 -6.95 0.00 -11.22
CA THR A 233 -6.84 -1.46 -11.37
C THR A 233 -5.94 -2.05 -10.30
N ASP A 234 -6.33 -3.16 -9.71
CA ASP A 234 -5.64 -3.80 -8.59
C ASP A 234 -5.14 -5.20 -8.98
N GLU A 235 -3.82 -5.35 -9.02
CA GLU A 235 -3.14 -6.64 -9.18
C GLU A 235 -3.60 -7.51 -10.39
N PRO A 236 -3.96 -6.96 -11.58
CA PRO A 236 -4.23 -7.81 -12.74
C PRO A 236 -2.97 -8.64 -13.07
N GLN A 237 -3.17 -9.93 -13.33
CA GLN A 237 -2.07 -10.88 -13.37
C GLN A 237 -2.30 -12.05 -14.35
N ILE A 238 -1.21 -12.70 -14.73
CA ILE A 238 -1.20 -13.89 -15.59
C ILE A 238 -0.69 -15.15 -14.86
N VAL A 239 -1.00 -15.26 -13.56
CA VAL A 239 -0.60 -16.40 -12.72
C VAL A 239 -1.08 -17.76 -13.24
N VAL A 240 -0.31 -18.80 -12.94
CA VAL A 240 -0.62 -20.20 -13.27
C VAL A 240 -1.36 -20.91 -12.14
N THR A 241 -2.09 -21.96 -12.49
CA THR A 241 -2.89 -22.78 -11.57
C THR A 241 -2.08 -23.35 -10.39
N ASP A 242 -0.84 -23.78 -10.65
CA ASP A 242 0.10 -24.28 -9.66
C ASP A 242 1.53 -24.24 -10.21
N ARG A 243 2.50 -24.54 -9.34
CA ARG A 243 3.93 -24.46 -9.67
C ARG A 243 4.40 -25.51 -10.69
N GLU A 244 3.62 -26.56 -10.95
CA GLU A 244 3.96 -27.59 -11.93
C GLU A 244 3.50 -27.20 -13.34
N SER A 245 2.72 -26.14 -13.45
CA SER A 245 2.11 -25.67 -14.69
C SER A 245 2.92 -24.55 -15.34
N ILE A 246 2.88 -24.47 -16.67
CA ILE A 246 3.27 -23.26 -17.41
C ILE A 246 2.03 -22.53 -17.89
N ARG A 247 2.17 -21.24 -18.16
CA ARG A 247 1.07 -20.41 -18.64
C ARG A 247 0.72 -20.73 -20.10
N TRP A 248 -0.57 -20.75 -20.40
CA TRP A 248 -1.09 -20.97 -21.75
C TRP A 248 -2.33 -20.12 -22.01
N THR A 249 -2.58 -19.84 -23.28
CA THR A 249 -3.76 -19.17 -23.84
C THR A 249 -3.94 -19.71 -25.28
N PRO A 250 -5.15 -19.72 -25.88
CA PRO A 250 -5.48 -20.46 -27.10
C PRO A 250 -4.53 -20.32 -28.27
N ASP A 251 -4.01 -19.14 -28.52
CA ASP A 251 -3.17 -18.81 -29.67
C ASP A 251 -1.69 -18.55 -29.31
N LEU A 252 -1.26 -19.01 -28.13
CA LEU A 252 0.12 -18.86 -27.65
C LEU A 252 1.16 -19.36 -28.68
N PHE A 253 0.92 -20.52 -29.30
CA PHE A 253 1.89 -21.13 -30.23
C PHE A 253 2.00 -20.33 -31.53
N ASP A 254 0.88 -19.86 -32.06
CA ASP A 254 0.86 -19.02 -33.26
C ASP A 254 1.52 -17.66 -32.99
N ALA A 255 1.21 -17.03 -31.85
CA ALA A 255 1.85 -15.79 -31.43
C ALA A 255 3.37 -15.95 -31.24
N PHE A 256 3.80 -17.07 -30.63
CA PHE A 256 5.21 -17.38 -30.45
C PHE A 256 5.94 -17.56 -31.79
N ARG A 257 5.38 -18.38 -32.69
CA ARG A 257 5.95 -18.61 -34.03
C ARG A 257 6.02 -17.31 -34.84
N ALA A 258 4.97 -16.50 -34.79
CA ALA A 258 4.92 -15.22 -35.49
C ALA A 258 6.01 -14.25 -35.01
N ARG A 259 6.32 -14.27 -33.70
CA ARG A 259 7.30 -13.37 -33.10
C ARG A 259 8.75 -13.83 -33.26
N TRP A 260 9.00 -15.13 -33.07
CA TRP A 260 10.37 -15.66 -32.98
C TRP A 260 10.79 -16.56 -34.16
N GLY A 261 9.87 -16.91 -35.05
CA GLY A 261 10.17 -17.64 -36.28
C GLY A 261 10.46 -19.14 -36.11
N TYR A 262 10.16 -19.72 -34.94
CA TYR A 262 10.27 -21.17 -34.68
C TYR A 262 9.14 -21.66 -33.77
N ASP A 263 8.97 -22.99 -33.72
CA ASP A 263 7.90 -23.65 -32.97
C ASP A 263 8.20 -23.79 -31.48
N LEU A 264 7.24 -23.45 -30.62
CA LEU A 264 7.37 -23.64 -29.17
C LEU A 264 7.09 -25.10 -28.78
N GLU A 265 6.21 -25.78 -29.50
CA GLU A 265 5.71 -27.11 -29.19
C GLU A 265 6.84 -28.14 -28.99
N PRO A 266 7.83 -28.27 -29.91
CA PRO A 266 8.97 -29.16 -29.72
C PRO A 266 9.92 -28.73 -28.59
N ASN A 267 9.77 -27.51 -28.06
CA ASN A 267 10.62 -26.92 -27.03
C ASN A 267 9.92 -26.77 -25.68
N LEU A 268 8.67 -27.23 -25.52
CA LEU A 268 7.89 -27.05 -24.29
C LEU A 268 8.63 -27.55 -23.05
N VAL A 269 9.34 -28.68 -23.15
CA VAL A 269 10.08 -29.26 -22.02
C VAL A 269 11.19 -28.32 -21.52
N SER A 270 11.75 -27.46 -22.37
CA SER A 270 12.76 -26.48 -21.99
C SER A 270 12.26 -25.43 -20.98
N LEU A 271 10.95 -25.26 -20.84
CA LEU A 271 10.33 -24.38 -19.84
C LEU A 271 10.38 -24.97 -18.41
N TRP A 272 10.66 -26.27 -18.27
CA TRP A 272 10.88 -26.95 -16.99
C TRP A 272 12.32 -27.46 -16.83
N GLU A 273 12.88 -28.09 -17.87
CA GLU A 273 14.19 -28.74 -17.86
C GLU A 273 15.23 -27.91 -18.63
N GLU A 274 16.51 -28.06 -18.31
CA GLU A 274 17.62 -27.40 -19.02
C GLU A 274 18.05 -28.21 -20.26
N VAL A 275 17.11 -28.42 -21.19
CA VAL A 275 17.29 -29.21 -22.43
C VAL A 275 17.13 -28.33 -23.66
N GLY A 276 17.84 -28.65 -24.75
CA GLY A 276 17.86 -27.82 -25.95
C GLY A 276 18.33 -26.37 -25.68
N PRO A 277 17.88 -25.39 -26.47
CA PRO A 277 18.24 -23.97 -26.28
C PRO A 277 17.40 -23.31 -25.17
N TRP A 278 17.36 -23.91 -23.98
CA TRP A 278 16.40 -23.55 -22.93
C TRP A 278 16.43 -22.09 -22.47
N ARG A 279 17.60 -21.44 -22.45
CA ARG A 279 17.70 -20.00 -22.09
C ARG A 279 16.94 -19.14 -23.09
N GLN A 280 17.16 -19.37 -24.39
CA GLN A 280 16.47 -18.69 -25.48
C GLN A 280 14.97 -18.98 -25.44
N VAL A 281 14.57 -20.25 -25.24
CA VAL A 281 13.14 -20.63 -25.18
C VAL A 281 12.43 -19.95 -24.01
N ARG A 282 13.02 -19.94 -22.81
CA ARG A 282 12.42 -19.29 -21.64
C ARG A 282 12.33 -17.77 -21.80
N HIS A 283 13.37 -17.15 -22.34
CA HIS A 283 13.38 -15.73 -22.69
C HIS A 283 12.24 -15.38 -23.66
N ASN A 284 12.21 -16.05 -24.81
CA ASN A 284 11.26 -15.80 -25.89
C ASN A 284 9.82 -16.07 -25.47
N TYR A 285 9.61 -17.09 -24.65
CA TYR A 285 8.30 -17.41 -24.09
C TYR A 285 7.80 -16.30 -23.16
N ARG A 286 8.65 -15.77 -22.26
CA ARG A 286 8.29 -14.67 -21.35
C ARG A 286 7.98 -13.39 -22.11
N ASP A 287 8.76 -13.09 -23.13
CA ASP A 287 8.51 -11.96 -24.02
C ASP A 287 7.14 -12.10 -24.71
N VAL A 288 6.78 -13.27 -25.24
CA VAL A 288 5.44 -13.50 -25.83
C VAL A 288 4.34 -13.31 -24.79
N LEU A 289 4.45 -13.90 -23.59
CA LEU A 289 3.45 -13.71 -22.53
C LEU A 289 3.26 -12.23 -22.17
N MET A 290 4.37 -11.49 -22.03
CA MET A 290 4.34 -10.06 -21.72
C MET A 290 3.59 -9.28 -22.79
N ASN A 291 3.89 -9.50 -24.08
CA ASN A 291 3.24 -8.76 -25.16
C ASN A 291 1.76 -9.14 -25.30
N LEU A 292 1.38 -10.40 -25.11
CA LEU A 292 -0.03 -10.80 -25.09
C LEU A 292 -0.81 -10.09 -23.98
N PHE A 293 -0.25 -10.03 -22.77
CA PHE A 293 -0.87 -9.33 -21.65
C PHE A 293 -0.93 -7.81 -21.88
N LEU A 294 0.15 -7.21 -22.38
CA LEU A 294 0.18 -5.79 -22.74
C LEU A 294 -0.88 -5.47 -23.80
N ASP A 295 -0.92 -6.21 -24.90
CA ASP A 295 -1.77 -5.89 -26.05
C ASP A 295 -3.25 -6.15 -25.78
N ARG A 296 -3.59 -7.16 -24.97
CA ARG A 296 -4.98 -7.61 -24.79
C ARG A 296 -5.64 -7.09 -23.52
N TYR A 297 -4.87 -6.58 -22.57
CA TYR A 297 -5.40 -6.01 -21.34
C TYR A 297 -4.91 -4.58 -21.13
N ILE A 298 -3.60 -4.39 -20.94
CA ILE A 298 -3.04 -3.10 -20.49
C ILE A 298 -3.25 -1.98 -21.52
N LYS A 299 -2.98 -2.22 -22.80
CA LYS A 299 -3.17 -1.24 -23.88
C LYS A 299 -4.65 -0.99 -24.18
N VAL A 300 -5.49 -2.02 -24.06
CA VAL A 300 -6.95 -1.86 -24.18
C VAL A 300 -7.48 -0.90 -23.11
N CYS A 301 -7.04 -1.10 -21.86
CA CYS A 301 -7.31 -0.23 -20.72
C CYS A 301 -6.80 1.21 -20.94
N HIS A 302 -5.54 1.36 -21.36
CA HIS A 302 -4.93 2.65 -21.71
C HIS A 302 -5.73 3.38 -22.79
N ASP A 303 -6.03 2.71 -23.90
CA ASP A 303 -6.69 3.31 -25.05
C ASP A 303 -8.14 3.69 -24.75
N TYR A 304 -8.83 2.91 -23.91
CA TYR A 304 -10.13 3.31 -23.40
C TYR A 304 -10.04 4.60 -22.60
N CYS A 305 -9.04 4.70 -21.71
CA CYS A 305 -8.84 5.91 -20.91
C CYS A 305 -8.48 7.12 -21.77
N GLU A 306 -7.59 6.95 -22.77
CA GLU A 306 -7.24 8.01 -23.73
C GLU A 306 -8.48 8.53 -24.47
N ARG A 307 -9.33 7.62 -25.00
CA ARG A 307 -10.53 8.00 -25.75
C ARG A 307 -11.60 8.70 -24.91
N ASN A 308 -11.60 8.48 -23.60
CA ASN A 308 -12.61 9.00 -22.68
C ASN A 308 -12.11 10.11 -21.75
N ASN A 309 -10.89 10.62 -21.98
CA ASN A 309 -10.27 11.63 -21.12
C ASN A 309 -10.16 11.17 -19.65
N LEU A 310 -9.81 9.90 -19.43
CA LEU A 310 -9.58 9.34 -18.10
C LEU A 310 -8.10 9.13 -17.82
N VAL A 311 -7.78 9.02 -16.53
CA VAL A 311 -6.49 8.57 -16.02
C VAL A 311 -6.58 7.07 -15.71
N PHE A 312 -5.76 6.26 -16.38
CA PHE A 312 -5.48 4.89 -15.95
C PHE A 312 -4.42 4.89 -14.85
N THR A 313 -4.79 4.41 -13.66
CA THR A 313 -3.90 4.20 -12.52
C THR A 313 -4.16 2.84 -11.86
N GLY A 314 -3.43 2.54 -10.80
CA GLY A 314 -3.45 1.24 -10.11
C GLY A 314 -2.04 0.65 -10.04
N HIS A 315 -1.92 -0.58 -9.58
CA HIS A 315 -0.63 -1.26 -9.44
C HIS A 315 -0.68 -2.72 -9.91
N PHE A 316 0.49 -3.35 -9.90
CA PHE A 316 0.68 -4.73 -10.31
C PHE A 316 1.33 -5.50 -9.16
N TRP A 317 2.26 -6.41 -9.47
CA TRP A 317 2.93 -7.28 -8.51
C TRP A 317 4.42 -6.93 -8.41
N GLU A 318 4.76 -5.65 -8.32
CA GLU A 318 6.16 -5.19 -8.24
C GLU A 318 6.93 -5.71 -7.04
N HIS A 319 6.23 -5.87 -5.91
CA HIS A 319 6.77 -6.51 -4.71
C HIS A 319 6.91 -8.04 -4.88
N GLY A 320 6.42 -8.64 -5.97
CA GLY A 320 6.60 -10.05 -6.33
C GLY A 320 7.92 -10.36 -7.06
N TRP A 321 8.48 -9.38 -7.79
CA TRP A 321 9.75 -9.55 -8.50
C TRP A 321 10.90 -9.95 -7.54
N PRO A 322 11.85 -10.81 -7.95
CA PRO A 322 12.11 -11.31 -9.31
C PRO A 322 11.26 -12.51 -9.73
N ASP A 323 10.17 -12.80 -9.01
CA ASP A 323 9.23 -13.85 -9.43
C ASP A 323 8.38 -13.37 -10.62
N MET A 324 8.56 -14.02 -11.78
CA MET A 324 7.88 -13.70 -13.04
C MET A 324 6.54 -14.43 -13.22
N GLY A 325 6.00 -14.97 -12.12
CA GLY A 325 4.78 -15.76 -12.14
C GLY A 325 3.52 -14.92 -12.29
N HIS A 326 3.48 -13.72 -11.71
CA HIS A 326 2.35 -12.81 -11.83
C HIS A 326 2.41 -12.02 -13.13
N ASN A 327 3.52 -11.33 -13.39
CA ASN A 327 3.77 -10.52 -14.58
C ASN A 327 5.26 -10.63 -14.99
N PRO A 328 5.63 -10.54 -16.29
CA PRO A 328 7.02 -10.66 -16.72
C PRO A 328 7.90 -9.41 -16.49
N ASP A 329 7.36 -8.19 -16.51
CA ASP A 329 8.10 -6.93 -16.34
C ASP A 329 7.13 -5.79 -15.92
N ASN A 330 7.11 -5.39 -14.65
CA ASN A 330 6.18 -4.35 -14.18
C ASN A 330 6.40 -2.98 -14.85
N MET A 331 7.65 -2.62 -15.18
CA MET A 331 7.96 -1.34 -15.83
C MET A 331 7.32 -1.26 -17.22
N ALA A 332 7.30 -2.39 -17.95
CA ALA A 332 6.65 -2.46 -19.24
C ALA A 332 5.15 -2.12 -19.14
N MET A 333 4.47 -2.51 -18.05
CA MET A 333 3.07 -2.11 -17.81
C MET A 333 2.95 -0.63 -17.41
N TYR A 334 3.82 -0.12 -16.53
CA TYR A 334 3.79 1.29 -16.07
C TYR A 334 3.84 2.29 -17.22
N ALA A 335 4.55 1.97 -18.32
CA ALA A 335 4.66 2.85 -19.47
C ALA A 335 3.29 3.20 -20.11
N TRP A 336 2.29 2.35 -19.91
CA TRP A 336 0.94 2.48 -20.47
C TRP A 336 -0.10 3.02 -19.47
N GLN A 337 0.30 3.41 -18.26
CA GLN A 337 -0.59 4.13 -17.34
C GLN A 337 -0.40 5.65 -17.51
N GLN A 338 -1.50 6.42 -17.53
CA GLN A 338 -1.40 7.90 -17.46
C GLN A 338 -0.83 8.35 -16.11
N MET A 339 -1.05 7.53 -15.06
CA MET A 339 -0.49 7.69 -13.73
C MET A 339 -0.10 6.30 -13.22
N PRO A 340 1.17 5.89 -13.34
CA PRO A 340 1.56 4.57 -12.89
C PRO A 340 1.58 4.50 -11.36
N GLY A 341 1.35 3.30 -10.81
CA GLY A 341 1.24 3.10 -9.36
C GLY A 341 1.85 1.80 -8.86
N ILE A 342 2.08 1.75 -7.55
CA ILE A 342 2.64 0.61 -6.80
C ILE A 342 1.81 0.36 -5.53
N ASP A 343 2.04 -0.79 -4.88
CA ASP A 343 1.47 -1.14 -3.59
C ASP A 343 2.55 -1.52 -2.56
N LEU A 344 2.75 -0.61 -1.59
CA LEU A 344 3.71 -0.75 -0.50
C LEU A 344 3.02 -0.78 0.88
N LEU A 345 2.32 -1.88 1.14
CA LEU A 345 1.72 -2.23 2.44
C LEU A 345 2.71 -2.41 3.61
N TYR A 346 2.15 -2.69 4.80
CA TYR A 346 2.84 -3.04 6.05
C TYR A 346 3.77 -1.93 6.61
N ASN A 347 4.31 -2.13 7.81
CA ASN A 347 5.24 -1.20 8.47
C ASN A 347 6.57 -1.89 8.85
N LYS A 348 7.04 -2.83 8.01
CA LYS A 348 8.34 -3.47 8.18
C LYS A 348 9.33 -2.85 7.20
N PHE A 349 10.18 -1.94 7.70
CA PHE A 349 11.27 -1.36 6.91
C PHE A 349 12.37 -2.39 6.63
N ASP A 350 12.54 -2.76 5.37
CA ASP A 350 13.48 -3.77 4.90
C ASP A 350 14.01 -3.37 3.52
N VAL A 351 15.29 -3.00 3.44
CA VAL A 351 15.92 -2.56 2.18
C VAL A 351 16.68 -3.68 1.47
N GLU A 352 16.81 -4.84 2.11
CA GLU A 352 17.59 -5.98 1.59
C GLU A 352 16.72 -6.88 0.73
N SER A 353 15.45 -7.05 1.12
CA SER A 353 14.53 -7.93 0.41
C SER A 353 13.94 -7.26 -0.85
N PRO A 354 14.06 -7.85 -2.05
CA PRO A 354 13.36 -7.36 -3.24
C PRO A 354 11.83 -7.54 -3.14
N ASN A 355 11.35 -8.32 -2.16
CA ASN A 355 9.93 -8.52 -1.88
C ASN A 355 9.44 -7.71 -0.67
N ALA A 356 10.24 -6.76 -0.15
CA ALA A 356 9.75 -5.85 0.87
C ALA A 356 8.66 -4.95 0.27
N HIS A 357 7.72 -4.51 1.12
CA HIS A 357 6.78 -3.45 0.76
C HIS A 357 7.39 -2.12 1.23
N PHE A 358 7.55 -1.93 2.54
CA PHE A 358 8.29 -0.77 3.06
C PHE A 358 9.82 -0.98 3.03
N GLY A 359 10.57 -0.11 2.34
CA GLY A 359 12.03 -0.18 2.21
C GLY A 359 12.52 -0.72 0.86
N ASN A 360 11.61 -1.20 0.01
CA ASN A 360 11.94 -1.68 -1.33
C ASN A 360 12.24 -0.52 -2.30
N VAL A 361 13.51 -0.08 -2.30
CA VAL A 361 14.00 0.99 -3.16
C VAL A 361 13.67 0.75 -4.64
N ARG A 362 13.79 -0.49 -5.09
CA ARG A 362 13.64 -0.86 -6.50
C ARG A 362 12.25 -0.55 -7.03
N SER A 363 11.22 -1.03 -6.34
CA SER A 363 9.82 -0.82 -6.76
C SER A 363 9.47 0.67 -6.90
N VAL A 364 9.90 1.52 -5.96
CA VAL A 364 9.65 2.97 -6.08
C VAL A 364 10.44 3.60 -7.23
N LYS A 365 11.66 3.12 -7.49
CA LYS A 365 12.47 3.59 -8.61
C LYS A 365 11.96 3.10 -9.96
N GLU A 366 11.42 1.90 -10.07
CA GLU A 366 10.78 1.37 -11.28
C GLU A 366 9.67 2.33 -11.73
N VAL A 367 8.70 2.60 -10.85
CA VAL A 367 7.56 3.48 -11.17
C VAL A 367 8.00 4.93 -11.45
N ASN A 368 8.95 5.46 -10.68
CA ASN A 368 9.47 6.81 -10.91
C ASN A 368 10.20 6.93 -12.25
N SER A 369 10.99 5.92 -12.61
CA SER A 369 11.77 5.92 -13.85
C SER A 369 10.88 5.80 -15.07
N ALA A 370 9.91 4.88 -15.05
CA ALA A 370 8.92 4.74 -16.12
C ALA A 370 8.11 6.04 -16.29
N ALA A 371 7.67 6.66 -15.18
CA ALA A 371 6.98 7.94 -15.20
C ALA A 371 7.85 9.05 -15.79
N ASN A 372 9.11 9.18 -15.37
CA ASN A 372 10.05 10.17 -15.90
C ASN A 372 10.25 10.00 -17.41
N GLN A 373 10.48 8.77 -17.87
CA GLN A 373 10.71 8.43 -19.27
C GLN A 373 9.47 8.68 -20.12
N MET A 374 8.26 8.41 -19.62
CA MET A 374 7.02 8.66 -20.36
C MET A 374 6.48 10.08 -20.21
N GLY A 375 7.05 10.88 -19.30
CA GLY A 375 6.59 12.24 -19.00
C GLY A 375 5.31 12.29 -18.14
N ARG A 376 5.10 11.29 -17.27
CA ARG A 376 3.97 11.25 -16.33
C ARG A 376 4.33 12.03 -15.07
N VAL A 377 3.44 12.92 -14.64
CA VAL A 377 3.68 13.81 -13.49
C VAL A 377 3.35 13.13 -12.16
N ARG A 378 2.25 12.38 -12.11
CA ARG A 378 1.72 11.76 -10.90
C ARG A 378 2.08 10.27 -10.85
N LYS A 379 2.47 9.79 -9.67
CA LYS A 379 2.76 8.38 -9.37
C LYS A 379 2.08 8.00 -8.08
N LEU A 380 1.25 6.96 -8.14
CA LEU A 380 0.43 6.51 -7.02
C LEU A 380 1.18 5.48 -6.16
N SER A 381 0.92 5.46 -4.86
CA SER A 381 1.20 4.30 -4.01
C SER A 381 -0.04 3.97 -3.17
N GLU A 382 -0.54 2.74 -3.26
CA GLU A 382 -1.36 2.17 -2.19
C GLU A 382 -0.46 1.89 -0.99
N SER A 383 -0.81 2.42 0.19
CA SER A 383 0.06 2.36 1.35
C SER A 383 -0.69 2.10 2.65
N TYR A 384 0.07 1.63 3.66
CA TYR A 384 -0.31 1.39 5.06
C TYR A 384 -1.16 0.17 5.38
N GLY A 385 -1.80 -0.47 4.39
CA GLY A 385 -2.61 -1.66 4.63
C GLY A 385 -1.84 -2.75 5.37
N GLY A 386 -2.48 -3.38 6.35
CA GLY A 386 -1.83 -4.39 7.18
C GLY A 386 -0.67 -3.89 8.06
N GLY A 387 -0.48 -2.57 8.19
CA GLY A 387 0.46 -1.99 9.16
C GLY A 387 0.05 -2.26 10.61
N GLY A 388 -1.25 -2.44 10.85
CA GLY A 388 -1.85 -2.76 12.14
C GLY A 388 -2.57 -1.60 12.81
N TRP A 389 -3.40 -1.92 13.80
CA TRP A 389 -4.03 -0.91 14.66
C TRP A 389 -3.02 -0.15 15.54
N ASP A 390 -1.77 -0.61 15.63
CA ASP A 390 -0.66 0.02 16.37
C ASP A 390 0.14 1.04 15.55
N MET A 391 -0.27 1.34 14.31
CA MET A 391 0.30 2.41 13.51
C MET A 391 0.15 3.78 14.20
N THR A 392 1.23 4.55 14.23
CA THR A 392 1.26 5.93 14.75
C THR A 392 1.35 6.95 13.62
N LEU A 393 1.06 8.23 13.89
CA LEU A 393 1.29 9.31 12.91
C LEU A 393 2.77 9.41 12.51
N ARG A 394 3.69 9.04 13.41
CA ARG A 394 5.12 8.94 13.11
C ARG A 394 5.42 7.87 12.07
N ASP A 395 4.78 6.70 12.19
CA ASP A 395 4.96 5.60 11.25
C ASP A 395 4.44 5.98 9.86
N PHE A 396 3.23 6.56 9.80
CA PHE A 396 2.65 7.05 8.54
C PHE A 396 3.56 8.08 7.87
N LYS A 397 4.04 9.08 8.63
CA LYS A 397 4.98 10.09 8.12
C LYS A 397 6.25 9.46 7.58
N ARG A 398 6.89 8.58 8.35
CA ARG A 398 8.16 7.95 7.98
C ARG A 398 8.06 7.16 6.68
N GLN A 399 7.01 6.38 6.52
CA GLN A 399 6.78 5.56 5.33
C GLN A 399 6.44 6.44 4.11
N GLY A 400 5.52 7.39 4.26
CA GLY A 400 5.17 8.30 3.17
C GLY A 400 6.34 9.19 2.73
N ASP A 401 7.12 9.74 3.67
CA ASP A 401 8.31 10.55 3.31
C ASP A 401 9.36 9.73 2.55
N TRP A 402 9.53 8.46 2.89
CA TRP A 402 10.45 7.56 2.18
C TRP A 402 9.98 7.32 0.75
N GLU A 403 8.69 7.02 0.55
CA GLU A 403 8.09 6.87 -0.78
C GLU A 403 8.25 8.14 -1.62
N TYR A 404 7.98 9.31 -1.00
CA TYR A 404 8.06 10.61 -1.67
C TYR A 404 9.49 11.02 -2.01
N ALA A 405 10.46 10.70 -1.15
CA ALA A 405 11.87 10.92 -1.44
C ALA A 405 12.35 10.09 -2.64
N LEU A 406 11.76 8.92 -2.89
CA LEU A 406 12.15 8.06 -4.01
C LEU A 406 11.38 8.34 -5.31
N GLY A 407 10.20 8.98 -5.24
CA GLY A 407 9.52 9.52 -6.42
C GLY A 407 7.99 9.46 -6.43
N VAL A 408 7.36 8.72 -5.50
CA VAL A 408 5.90 8.74 -5.33
C VAL A 408 5.44 10.16 -5.00
N ASN A 409 4.28 10.55 -5.51
CA ASN A 409 3.72 11.86 -5.17
C ASN A 409 2.19 11.86 -5.10
N PHE A 410 1.53 10.70 -5.11
CA PHE A 410 0.10 10.56 -4.84
C PHE A 410 -0.14 9.38 -3.90
N MET A 411 -0.60 9.68 -2.69
CA MET A 411 -0.86 8.66 -1.68
C MET A 411 -2.29 8.14 -1.79
N ASN A 412 -2.44 6.81 -1.77
CA ASN A 412 -3.71 6.11 -1.64
C ASN A 412 -3.72 5.28 -0.35
N GLN A 413 -4.46 5.74 0.65
CA GLN A 413 -4.49 5.10 1.95
C GLN A 413 -5.43 3.90 1.96
N HIS A 414 -4.87 2.73 2.25
CA HIS A 414 -5.61 1.52 2.54
C HIS A 414 -5.93 1.48 4.06
N ILE A 415 -7.18 1.60 4.54
CA ILE A 415 -8.48 1.84 3.87
C ILE A 415 -9.36 2.81 4.68
N ALA A 416 -10.41 3.34 4.07
CA ALA A 416 -11.47 4.12 4.73
C ALA A 416 -12.85 3.43 4.65
N PRO A 417 -13.17 2.46 5.53
CA PRO A 417 -14.43 1.72 5.47
C PRO A 417 -15.63 2.45 6.08
N LEU A 418 -16.81 2.30 5.47
CA LEU A 418 -18.07 2.80 6.03
C LEU A 418 -18.41 2.17 7.40
N SER A 419 -18.02 0.92 7.63
CA SER A 419 -18.13 0.24 8.92
C SER A 419 -17.03 -0.79 9.12
N ILE A 420 -16.64 -1.00 10.38
CA ILE A 420 -15.73 -2.05 10.85
C ILE A 420 -16.46 -3.20 11.56
N ALA A 421 -17.80 -3.21 11.63
CA ALA A 421 -18.57 -4.27 12.27
C ALA A 421 -18.21 -5.65 11.69
N GLY A 422 -18.33 -6.74 12.45
CA GLY A 422 -18.03 -8.09 11.97
C GLY A 422 -16.59 -8.27 11.53
N ALA A 423 -16.37 -9.10 10.50
CA ALA A 423 -15.04 -9.38 9.99
C ALA A 423 -14.23 -8.17 9.49
N ARG A 424 -14.87 -7.01 9.26
CA ARG A 424 -14.29 -5.86 8.56
C ARG A 424 -13.20 -5.17 9.39
N LYS A 425 -13.25 -5.25 10.73
CA LYS A 425 -12.19 -4.71 11.61
C LYS A 425 -10.84 -5.44 11.50
N TYR A 426 -10.83 -6.63 10.89
CA TYR A 426 -9.63 -7.46 10.70
C TYR A 426 -9.01 -7.29 9.31
N ASP A 427 -9.64 -6.49 8.46
CA ASP A 427 -9.34 -6.39 7.03
C ASP A 427 -8.17 -5.45 6.75
N TYR A 428 -6.96 -5.95 7.03
CA TYR A 428 -5.69 -5.25 6.84
C TYR A 428 -5.67 -3.84 7.48
N PRO A 429 -5.92 -3.70 8.81
CA PRO A 429 -5.90 -2.40 9.50
C PRO A 429 -4.55 -1.69 9.34
N PRO A 430 -4.47 -0.35 9.47
CA PRO A 430 -5.42 0.56 10.15
C PRO A 430 -6.59 1.05 9.26
N ALA A 431 -7.51 1.81 9.89
CA ALA A 431 -8.63 2.45 9.20
C ALA A 431 -8.53 3.99 9.26
N PHE A 432 -8.59 4.66 8.10
CA PHE A 432 -8.56 6.12 7.94
C PHE A 432 -9.98 6.69 8.01
N THR A 433 -10.58 6.56 9.19
CA THR A 433 -11.97 6.94 9.50
C THR A 433 -12.10 7.26 11.00
N PRO A 434 -13.25 7.79 11.46
CA PRO A 434 -13.52 8.04 12.88
C PRO A 434 -13.37 6.83 13.81
N HIS A 435 -13.31 5.61 13.27
CA HIS A 435 -13.03 4.40 14.03
C HIS A 435 -11.66 4.40 14.71
N SER A 436 -10.69 5.18 14.20
CA SER A 436 -9.33 5.29 14.77
C SER A 436 -9.25 6.40 15.82
N PRO A 437 -8.68 6.15 17.03
CA PRO A 437 -8.63 7.15 18.11
C PRO A 437 -7.89 8.46 17.78
N TRP A 438 -6.97 8.41 16.81
CA TRP A 438 -6.14 9.52 16.36
C TRP A 438 -6.73 10.29 15.17
N TRP A 439 -7.89 9.88 14.64
CA TRP A 439 -8.45 10.39 13.39
C TRP A 439 -8.64 11.90 13.36
N GLU A 440 -9.07 12.50 14.48
CA GLU A 440 -9.28 13.95 14.58
C GLU A 440 -8.01 14.77 14.30
N TYR A 441 -6.83 14.19 14.49
CA TYR A 441 -5.53 14.83 14.29
C TYR A 441 -4.90 14.55 12.92
N TYR A 442 -5.51 13.67 12.10
CA TYR A 442 -4.89 13.19 10.86
C TYR A 442 -4.72 14.30 9.80
N ARG A 443 -5.55 15.35 9.86
CA ARG A 443 -5.54 16.46 8.90
C ARG A 443 -4.16 17.06 8.70
N GLU A 444 -3.40 17.27 9.77
CA GLU A 444 -2.07 17.88 9.67
C GLU A 444 -1.10 17.03 8.84
N LEU A 445 -1.10 15.72 9.08
CA LEU A 445 -0.24 14.80 8.34
C LEU A 445 -0.70 14.67 6.88
N ASN A 446 -2.01 14.67 6.64
CA ASN A 446 -2.53 14.58 5.28
C ASN A 446 -2.19 15.83 4.45
N LEU A 447 -2.26 17.03 5.05
CA LEU A 447 -1.82 18.27 4.41
C LEU A 447 -0.31 18.31 4.18
N HIS A 448 0.50 17.70 5.05
CA HIS A 448 1.92 17.49 4.79
C HIS A 448 2.15 16.72 3.48
N PHE A 449 1.43 15.62 3.26
CA PHE A 449 1.51 14.88 2.00
C PHE A 449 0.93 15.64 0.80
N ALA A 450 -0.09 16.48 0.99
CA ALA A 450 -0.62 17.31 -0.08
C ALA A 450 0.40 18.38 -0.54
N ARG A 451 1.14 18.96 0.40
CA ARG A 451 2.20 19.94 0.10
C ARG A 451 3.41 19.29 -0.55
N LEU A 452 3.80 18.10 -0.09
CA LEU A 452 4.80 17.29 -0.77
C LEU A 452 4.33 16.87 -2.17
N SER A 453 3.06 16.52 -2.34
CA SER A 453 2.48 16.15 -3.62
C SER A 453 2.58 17.30 -4.63
N LEU A 454 2.23 18.52 -4.23
CA LEU A 454 2.40 19.73 -5.03
C LEU A 454 3.87 19.96 -5.40
N ALA A 455 4.75 20.03 -4.40
CA ALA A 455 6.18 20.29 -4.61
C ALA A 455 6.82 19.22 -5.52
N LEU A 456 6.59 17.94 -5.24
CA LEU A 456 7.19 16.83 -5.98
C LEU A 456 6.46 16.50 -7.31
N SER A 457 5.45 17.28 -7.67
CA SER A 457 4.87 17.31 -9.01
C SER A 457 5.35 18.50 -9.84
N SER A 458 6.04 19.47 -9.22
CA SER A 458 6.46 20.73 -9.85
C SER A 458 7.80 20.58 -10.59
N GLY A 459 7.94 21.21 -11.76
CA GLY A 459 9.11 21.05 -12.62
C GLY A 459 9.41 19.61 -13.02
N GLY A 460 10.68 19.29 -13.30
CA GLY A 460 11.13 17.97 -13.79
C GLY A 460 12.27 17.36 -12.98
N GLN A 461 12.32 16.02 -12.92
CA GLN A 461 13.49 15.29 -12.43
C GLN A 461 14.37 14.87 -13.62
N TYR A 462 15.67 15.15 -13.53
CA TYR A 462 16.64 14.92 -14.61
C TYR A 462 17.87 14.21 -14.06
N ASN A 463 17.95 12.91 -14.35
CA ASN A 463 19.05 12.03 -13.95
C ASN A 463 19.95 11.77 -15.17
N ASP A 464 21.27 11.79 -14.99
CA ASP A 464 22.24 11.56 -16.09
C ASP A 464 22.59 10.07 -16.28
N VAL A 465 22.29 9.25 -15.26
CA VAL A 465 22.62 7.82 -15.20
C VAL A 465 21.36 6.98 -15.45
N LEU A 466 21.45 6.04 -16.39
CA LEU A 466 20.46 4.98 -16.62
C LEU A 466 21.04 3.64 -16.17
N VAL A 467 20.41 2.97 -15.21
CA VAL A 467 20.76 1.61 -14.77
C VAL A 467 19.79 0.62 -15.40
N LEU A 468 20.28 -0.31 -16.22
CA LEU A 468 19.41 -1.31 -16.83
C LEU A 468 19.04 -2.40 -15.83
N GLU A 469 17.76 -2.74 -15.74
CA GLU A 469 17.28 -3.81 -14.87
C GLU A 469 17.49 -5.19 -15.51
N PRO A 470 18.01 -6.20 -14.79
CA PRO A 470 18.35 -7.51 -15.36
C PRO A 470 17.13 -8.43 -15.58
N THR A 471 15.96 -7.88 -15.88
CA THR A 471 14.68 -8.62 -15.98
C THR A 471 14.70 -9.66 -17.11
N THR A 472 15.21 -9.34 -18.29
CA THR A 472 15.34 -10.30 -19.41
C THR A 472 16.40 -11.38 -19.13
N SER A 473 17.44 -11.04 -18.37
CA SER A 473 18.43 -12.00 -17.88
C SER A 473 17.80 -12.99 -16.89
N ILE A 474 16.92 -12.51 -16.01
CA ILE A 474 16.11 -13.34 -15.12
C ILE A 474 15.18 -14.28 -15.91
N TRP A 475 14.58 -13.83 -17.01
CA TRP A 475 13.69 -14.64 -17.85
C TRP A 475 14.37 -15.92 -18.36
N MET A 476 15.65 -15.86 -18.71
CA MET A 476 16.42 -17.04 -19.14
C MET A 476 16.45 -18.15 -18.08
N TYR A 477 16.37 -17.80 -16.79
CA TYR A 477 16.54 -18.73 -15.67
C TYR A 477 15.25 -19.08 -14.94
N TYR A 478 14.18 -18.31 -15.14
CA TYR A 478 12.94 -18.48 -14.39
C TYR A 478 12.20 -19.77 -14.76
N THR A 479 11.84 -20.56 -13.74
CA THR A 479 10.87 -21.66 -13.84
C THR A 479 9.93 -21.65 -12.62
N TYR A 480 8.68 -22.06 -12.82
CA TYR A 480 7.64 -22.02 -11.77
C TYR A 480 7.91 -22.97 -10.59
N ASN A 481 8.65 -24.05 -10.82
CA ASN A 481 8.96 -25.09 -9.83
C ASN A 481 10.43 -25.09 -9.35
N ALA A 482 11.20 -24.03 -9.61
CA ALA A 482 12.61 -23.97 -9.22
C ALA A 482 12.81 -24.25 -7.71
N PRO A 483 13.58 -25.28 -7.32
CA PRO A 483 13.93 -25.50 -5.92
C PRO A 483 14.80 -24.34 -5.40
N ARG A 484 14.75 -24.07 -4.09
CA ARG A 484 15.55 -23.00 -3.48
C ARG A 484 16.87 -23.55 -2.91
N PRO A 485 17.99 -22.79 -2.99
CA PRO A 485 18.16 -21.50 -3.67
C PRO A 485 18.16 -21.64 -5.21
N ASN A 486 17.70 -20.62 -5.93
CA ASN A 486 17.71 -20.59 -7.39
C ASN A 486 18.34 -19.30 -7.92
N ARG A 487 18.88 -19.36 -9.14
CA ARG A 487 19.69 -18.29 -9.73
C ARG A 487 18.91 -16.99 -9.92
N TRP A 488 17.69 -17.05 -10.45
CA TRP A 488 16.90 -15.84 -10.73
C TRP A 488 16.58 -15.05 -9.46
N ARG A 489 16.35 -15.73 -8.33
CA ARG A 489 16.12 -15.06 -7.05
C ARG A 489 17.38 -14.38 -6.54
N THR A 490 18.52 -15.08 -6.59
CA THR A 490 19.82 -14.51 -6.22
C THR A 490 20.16 -13.28 -7.06
N MET A 491 19.91 -13.32 -8.37
CA MET A 491 20.09 -12.15 -9.25
C MET A 491 19.25 -10.96 -8.78
N GLY A 492 17.98 -11.19 -8.40
CA GLY A 492 17.15 -10.10 -7.89
C GLY A 492 17.58 -9.54 -6.53
N GLU A 493 18.00 -10.40 -5.61
CA GLU A 493 18.54 -9.99 -4.30
C GLU A 493 19.83 -9.17 -4.45
N GLU A 494 20.73 -9.56 -5.36
CA GLU A 494 21.97 -8.82 -5.63
C GLU A 494 21.70 -7.48 -6.35
N PHE A 495 20.75 -7.44 -7.29
CA PHE A 495 20.37 -6.18 -7.95
C PHE A 495 19.72 -5.19 -6.98
N GLN A 496 18.83 -5.67 -6.09
CA GLN A 496 18.26 -4.87 -5.00
C GLN A 496 19.37 -4.25 -4.13
N ALA A 497 20.38 -5.04 -3.78
CA ALA A 497 21.51 -4.56 -2.99
C ALA A 497 22.32 -3.50 -3.74
N PHE A 498 22.56 -3.70 -5.04
CA PHE A 498 23.27 -2.75 -5.89
C PHE A 498 22.59 -1.37 -5.92
N ILE A 499 21.30 -1.32 -6.27
CA ILE A 499 20.59 -0.03 -6.35
C ILE A 499 20.38 0.62 -4.97
N THR A 500 20.23 -0.18 -3.91
CA THR A 500 20.13 0.34 -2.54
C THR A 500 21.46 0.97 -2.12
N ALA A 501 22.59 0.42 -2.55
CA ALA A 501 23.90 1.01 -2.32
C ALA A 501 24.06 2.35 -3.07
N LEU A 502 23.57 2.45 -4.31
CA LEU A 502 23.53 3.71 -5.08
C LEU A 502 22.68 4.78 -4.38
N GLU A 503 21.46 4.44 -3.93
CA GLU A 503 20.60 5.37 -3.20
C GLU A 503 21.22 5.84 -1.89
N ARG A 504 21.83 4.94 -1.11
CA ARG A 504 22.51 5.31 0.14
C ARG A 504 23.64 6.31 -0.09
N HIS A 505 24.32 6.21 -1.23
CA HIS A 505 25.37 7.14 -1.66
C HIS A 505 24.85 8.34 -2.46
N GLN A 506 23.53 8.55 -2.49
CA GLN A 506 22.88 9.71 -3.09
C GLN A 506 23.15 9.84 -4.59
N VAL A 507 23.27 8.72 -5.31
CA VAL A 507 23.40 8.71 -6.77
C VAL A 507 22.04 9.01 -7.41
N GLU A 508 21.98 9.97 -8.32
CA GLU A 508 20.78 10.30 -9.11
C GLU A 508 20.71 9.42 -10.37
N PHE A 509 19.81 8.43 -10.41
CA PHE A 509 19.62 7.52 -11.55
C PHE A 509 18.14 7.21 -11.83
N ASP A 510 17.86 6.81 -13.07
CA ASP A 510 16.63 6.10 -13.46
C ASP A 510 16.96 4.63 -13.78
N LEU A 511 15.98 3.74 -13.61
CA LEU A 511 15.99 2.36 -14.09
C LEU A 511 15.53 2.28 -15.56
N GLY A 512 16.07 1.31 -16.30
CA GLY A 512 15.69 1.02 -17.69
C GLY A 512 15.14 -0.39 -17.86
N SER A 513 13.93 -0.49 -18.41
CA SER A 513 13.33 -1.74 -18.91
C SER A 513 13.57 -1.88 -20.41
N GLU A 514 14.01 -3.07 -20.84
CA GLU A 514 14.29 -3.35 -22.26
C GLU A 514 13.03 -3.26 -23.13
N ASN A 515 11.84 -3.54 -22.58
CA ASN A 515 10.59 -3.33 -23.29
C ASN A 515 10.30 -1.84 -23.53
N ILE A 516 10.57 -0.97 -22.55
CA ILE A 516 10.45 0.48 -22.74
C ILE A 516 11.48 0.95 -23.78
N LEU A 517 12.71 0.43 -23.74
CA LEU A 517 13.76 0.76 -24.71
C LEU A 517 13.38 0.36 -26.14
N LEU A 518 12.78 -0.82 -26.32
CA LEU A 518 12.29 -1.28 -27.62
C LEU A 518 11.32 -0.26 -28.25
N ASN A 519 10.42 0.31 -27.45
CA ASN A 519 9.33 1.16 -27.94
C ASN A 519 9.67 2.67 -27.92
N HIS A 520 10.60 3.09 -27.07
CA HIS A 520 10.86 4.51 -26.78
C HIS A 520 12.35 4.87 -26.74
N GLY A 521 13.24 3.93 -26.99
CA GLY A 521 14.69 4.12 -27.01
C GLY A 521 15.22 4.75 -28.30
N SER A 522 16.17 5.67 -28.19
CA SER A 522 16.92 6.23 -29.32
C SER A 522 18.29 6.76 -28.88
N VAL A 523 19.16 7.07 -29.84
CA VAL A 523 20.46 7.73 -29.57
C VAL A 523 20.48 9.09 -30.29
N LYS A 524 20.76 10.16 -29.56
CA LYS A 524 20.87 11.53 -30.09
C LYS A 524 22.19 12.17 -29.68
N GLY A 525 23.14 12.26 -30.61
CA GLY A 525 24.50 12.67 -30.28
C GLY A 525 25.14 11.67 -29.31
N ASP A 526 25.72 12.16 -28.24
CA ASP A 526 26.33 11.40 -27.13
C ASP A 526 25.33 11.07 -26.01
N ARG A 527 24.02 11.14 -26.28
CA ARG A 527 22.96 10.88 -25.30
C ARG A 527 22.15 9.63 -25.64
N PHE A 528 21.93 8.79 -24.64
CA PHE A 528 21.02 7.64 -24.68
C PHE A 528 19.63 8.13 -24.26
N VAL A 529 18.66 8.10 -25.17
CA VAL A 529 17.34 8.72 -24.97
C VAL A 529 16.29 7.64 -24.75
N VAL A 530 15.50 7.78 -23.70
CA VAL A 530 14.33 6.94 -23.42
C VAL A 530 13.12 7.86 -23.24
N GLY A 531 12.25 7.89 -24.26
CA GLY A 531 11.09 8.78 -24.28
C GLY A 531 11.44 10.26 -24.07
N LYS A 532 11.13 10.78 -22.88
CA LYS A 532 11.30 12.18 -22.42
C LYS A 532 12.56 12.39 -21.58
N ARG A 533 13.43 11.40 -21.45
CA ARG A 533 14.70 11.49 -20.72
C ARG A 533 15.89 11.16 -21.60
N ALA A 534 17.04 11.72 -21.23
CA ALA A 534 18.29 11.58 -21.95
C ALA A 534 19.42 11.42 -20.94
N TYR A 535 20.24 10.39 -21.14
CA TYR A 535 21.26 9.94 -20.20
C TYR A 535 22.64 10.06 -20.85
N GLY A 536 23.63 10.54 -20.09
CA GLY A 536 25.04 10.56 -20.50
C GLY A 536 25.76 9.26 -20.17
N THR A 537 25.26 8.48 -19.21
CA THR A 537 25.87 7.22 -18.77
C THR A 537 24.83 6.10 -18.72
N VAL A 538 25.15 4.94 -19.31
CA VAL A 538 24.36 3.70 -19.18
C VAL A 538 25.14 2.67 -18.37
N VAL A 539 24.48 2.06 -17.39
CA VAL A 539 25.08 1.13 -16.43
C VAL A 539 24.43 -0.23 -16.59
N LEU A 540 25.26 -1.26 -16.78
CA LEU A 540 24.84 -2.66 -16.78
C LEU A 540 25.26 -3.31 -15.46
N PRO A 541 24.34 -3.69 -14.56
CA PRO A 541 24.66 -4.34 -13.30
C PRO A 541 25.28 -5.73 -13.53
N ALA A 542 25.85 -6.32 -12.47
CA ALA A 542 26.57 -7.60 -12.56
C ALA A 542 25.68 -8.76 -13.08
N GLN A 543 24.39 -8.68 -12.82
CA GLN A 543 23.38 -9.67 -13.18
C GLN A 543 22.91 -9.58 -14.64
N MET A 544 23.37 -8.59 -15.41
CA MET A 544 23.08 -8.50 -16.84
C MET A 544 23.92 -9.50 -17.65
N GLU A 545 23.29 -10.61 -18.02
CA GLU A 545 23.86 -11.67 -18.86
C GLU A 545 23.29 -11.65 -20.29
N ASN A 546 22.07 -11.14 -20.43
CA ASN A 546 21.33 -10.92 -21.66
C ASN A 546 21.12 -9.42 -21.91
N VAL A 547 21.04 -9.05 -23.17
CA VAL A 547 20.41 -7.82 -23.64
C VAL A 547 19.53 -8.17 -24.83
N ASP A 548 18.39 -7.51 -25.00
CA ASP A 548 17.56 -7.70 -26.18
C ASP A 548 18.22 -7.04 -27.40
N ALA A 549 17.95 -7.57 -28.59
CA ALA A 549 18.59 -7.10 -29.83
C ALA A 549 18.42 -5.58 -30.05
N ALA A 550 17.24 -5.03 -29.72
CA ALA A 550 16.99 -3.59 -29.82
C ALA A 550 17.82 -2.77 -28.82
N THR A 551 17.99 -3.26 -27.59
CA THR A 551 18.85 -2.64 -26.58
C THR A 551 20.31 -2.71 -27.00
N PHE A 552 20.75 -3.86 -27.53
CA PHE A 552 22.12 -4.04 -28.00
C PHE A 552 22.47 -3.05 -29.11
N ASP A 553 21.61 -2.93 -30.14
CA ASP A 553 21.78 -1.95 -31.22
C ASP A 553 21.83 -0.49 -30.69
N LEU A 554 21.01 -0.14 -29.70
CA LEU A 554 21.07 1.17 -29.05
C LEU A 554 22.41 1.39 -28.34
N LEU A 555 22.92 0.40 -27.60
CA LEU A 555 24.21 0.47 -26.92
C LEU A 555 25.37 0.62 -27.90
N GLU A 556 25.35 -0.12 -29.02
CA GLU A 556 26.36 -0.01 -30.06
C GLU A 556 26.39 1.40 -30.67
N ARG A 557 25.21 1.92 -31.04
CA ARG A 557 25.09 3.28 -31.58
C ARG A 557 25.52 4.33 -30.57
N PHE A 558 25.19 4.15 -29.30
CA PHE A 558 25.57 5.06 -28.23
C PHE A 558 27.08 5.10 -28.01
N ALA A 559 27.73 3.94 -27.90
CA ALA A 559 29.19 3.84 -27.79
C ALA A 559 29.89 4.45 -29.01
N ALA A 560 29.38 4.20 -30.23
CA ALA A 560 29.93 4.77 -31.47
C ALA A 560 29.86 6.30 -31.53
N LYS A 561 29.00 6.94 -30.73
CA LYS A 561 28.89 8.39 -30.59
C LYS A 561 29.67 8.97 -29.40
N GLY A 562 30.42 8.13 -28.68
CA GLY A 562 31.19 8.54 -27.51
C GLY A 562 30.38 8.52 -26.20
N GLY A 563 29.20 7.90 -26.20
CA GLY A 563 28.42 7.66 -25.00
C GLY A 563 29.15 6.76 -24.00
N ARG A 564 28.91 6.97 -22.70
CA ARG A 564 29.62 6.24 -21.64
C ARG A 564 28.83 5.02 -21.19
N ILE A 565 29.40 3.82 -21.37
CA ILE A 565 28.83 2.57 -20.87
C ILE A 565 29.72 2.05 -19.72
N ILE A 566 29.12 1.79 -18.56
CA ILE A 566 29.77 1.15 -17.41
C ILE A 566 29.15 -0.23 -17.25
N ALA A 567 29.96 -1.28 -17.33
CA ALA A 567 29.47 -2.65 -17.19
C ALA A 567 30.14 -3.37 -16.03
N TYR A 568 29.32 -3.76 -15.06
CA TYR A 568 29.66 -4.73 -14.02
C TYR A 568 29.43 -6.16 -14.55
N GLY A 569 28.32 -6.40 -15.26
CA GLY A 569 28.01 -7.68 -15.89
C GLY A 569 28.70 -7.84 -17.24
N THR A 570 28.87 -9.06 -17.73
CA THR A 570 29.38 -9.36 -19.09
C THR A 570 28.26 -10.01 -19.90
N PRO A 571 27.39 -9.26 -20.59
CA PRO A 571 26.37 -9.88 -21.42
C PRO A 571 27.00 -10.75 -22.51
N GLN A 572 26.51 -11.99 -22.63
CA GLN A 572 26.94 -12.98 -23.63
C GLN A 572 25.77 -13.47 -24.47
N TYR A 573 24.55 -13.05 -24.12
CA TYR A 573 23.31 -13.45 -24.77
C TYR A 573 22.63 -12.24 -25.38
N VAL A 574 22.05 -12.45 -26.57
CA VAL A 574 21.12 -11.54 -27.23
C VAL A 574 19.83 -12.30 -27.48
N ASP A 575 18.69 -11.76 -27.01
CA ASP A 575 17.39 -12.43 -27.04
C ASP A 575 17.43 -13.87 -26.47
N GLY A 576 18.23 -14.07 -25.41
CA GLY A 576 18.47 -15.35 -24.75
C GLY A 576 19.36 -16.35 -25.52
N ALA A 577 19.80 -16.00 -26.73
CA ALA A 577 20.72 -16.80 -27.55
C ALA A 577 22.17 -16.31 -27.42
N ARG A 578 23.14 -17.22 -27.40
CA ARG A 578 24.55 -16.83 -27.27
C ARG A 578 25.01 -16.00 -28.47
N SER A 579 25.64 -14.86 -28.22
CA SER A 579 26.10 -13.92 -29.26
C SER A 579 27.59 -13.60 -29.12
N ALA A 580 28.39 -14.04 -30.10
CA ALA A 580 29.81 -13.71 -30.16
C ALA A 580 30.05 -12.21 -30.38
N GLU A 581 29.10 -11.51 -31.01
CA GLU A 581 29.15 -10.07 -31.22
C GLU A 581 28.97 -9.30 -29.91
N ALA A 582 27.99 -9.69 -29.08
CA ALA A 582 27.82 -9.12 -27.75
C ALA A 582 29.03 -9.40 -26.86
N GLU A 583 29.53 -10.64 -26.85
CA GLU A 583 30.76 -11.01 -26.12
C GLU A 583 31.94 -10.10 -26.50
N ALA A 584 32.15 -9.87 -27.81
CA ALA A 584 33.23 -9.00 -28.29
C ALA A 584 32.99 -7.53 -27.95
N PHE A 585 31.75 -7.04 -28.04
CA PHE A 585 31.40 -5.65 -27.72
C PHE A 585 31.67 -5.32 -26.25
N PHE A 586 31.18 -6.14 -25.32
CA PHE A 586 31.32 -5.89 -23.88
C PHE A 586 32.73 -6.17 -23.34
N ALA A 587 33.57 -6.85 -24.12
CA ALA A 587 35.00 -7.04 -23.83
C ALA A 587 35.89 -5.90 -24.32
N ASP A 588 35.39 -5.01 -25.20
CA ASP A 588 36.18 -3.93 -25.80
C ASP A 588 36.28 -2.71 -24.87
N PRO A 589 37.46 -2.41 -24.28
CA PRO A 589 37.63 -1.28 -23.37
C PRO A 589 37.51 0.09 -24.07
N ALA A 590 37.55 0.14 -25.41
CA ALA A 590 37.29 1.36 -26.15
C ALA A 590 35.79 1.70 -26.21
N LYS A 591 34.91 0.71 -25.98
CA LYS A 591 33.45 0.87 -26.02
C LYS A 591 32.81 0.84 -24.63
N VAL A 592 33.37 0.03 -23.72
CA VAL A 592 32.78 -0.24 -22.40
C VAL A 592 33.82 -0.08 -21.29
N THR A 593 33.48 0.71 -20.28
CA THR A 593 34.26 0.78 -19.04
C THR A 593 33.87 -0.39 -18.14
N ARG A 594 34.81 -1.31 -17.90
CA ARG A 594 34.61 -2.44 -16.99
C ARG A 594 34.74 -2.00 -15.54
N ALA A 595 33.74 -2.32 -14.72
CA ALA A 595 33.80 -2.21 -13.28
C ALA A 595 33.81 -3.61 -12.66
N ASP A 596 34.52 -3.78 -11.53
CA ASP A 596 34.57 -5.07 -10.82
C ASP A 596 33.35 -5.20 -9.90
N ALA A 597 32.59 -6.27 -10.07
CA ALA A 597 31.43 -6.58 -9.24
C ALA A 597 31.80 -7.18 -7.87
N GLY A 598 33.05 -7.64 -7.69
CA GLY A 598 33.58 -8.19 -6.44
C GLY A 598 34.21 -7.16 -5.51
N GLU A 599 34.41 -5.93 -5.98
CA GLU A 599 34.98 -4.81 -5.22
C GLU A 599 33.88 -3.81 -4.80
N PRO A 600 34.12 -2.98 -3.77
CA PRO A 600 33.22 -1.87 -3.44
C PRO A 600 32.95 -0.96 -4.65
N ILE A 601 31.70 -0.53 -4.81
CA ILE A 601 31.28 0.37 -5.90
C ILE A 601 32.12 1.65 -5.86
N ASP A 602 32.80 1.98 -6.97
CA ASP A 602 33.45 3.27 -7.16
C ASP A 602 32.42 4.35 -7.48
N TYR A 603 31.94 5.05 -6.46
CA TYR A 603 30.94 6.11 -6.62
C TYR A 603 31.43 7.33 -7.41
N SER A 604 32.75 7.49 -7.61
CA SER A 604 33.27 8.55 -8.47
C SER A 604 32.82 8.39 -9.94
N LEU A 605 32.44 7.17 -10.33
CA LEU A 605 31.88 6.89 -11.65
C LEU A 605 30.54 7.57 -11.89
N PHE A 606 29.78 7.88 -10.84
CA PHE A 606 28.45 8.49 -10.89
C PHE A 606 28.43 9.95 -10.42
N ALA A 607 29.59 10.52 -10.08
CA ALA A 607 29.67 11.89 -9.59
C ALA A 607 29.22 12.89 -10.67
N THR A 608 28.39 13.85 -10.26
CA THR A 608 27.94 14.98 -11.09
C THR A 608 28.42 16.30 -10.50
N PRO A 609 28.76 17.30 -11.32
CA PRO A 609 29.06 18.63 -10.82
C PRO A 609 27.84 19.33 -10.21
N GLU A 610 26.62 18.88 -10.47
CA GLU A 610 25.42 19.65 -10.11
C GLU A 610 25.04 19.57 -8.62
N ILE A 611 25.28 18.43 -7.97
CA ILE A 611 24.94 18.18 -6.58
C ILE A 611 25.93 17.18 -5.96
N ALA A 612 26.33 17.41 -4.71
CA ALA A 612 27.21 16.53 -3.96
C ALA A 612 26.82 16.49 -2.48
N PHE A 613 26.89 15.32 -1.86
CA PHE A 613 26.62 15.09 -0.44
C PHE A 613 27.89 14.65 0.30
N ASP A 614 28.04 15.03 1.57
CA ASP A 614 29.05 14.49 2.48
C ASP A 614 28.56 13.22 3.21
N VAL A 615 28.17 12.20 2.45
CA VAL A 615 27.43 11.03 2.93
C VAL A 615 28.11 10.34 4.13
N PRO A 616 27.48 10.31 5.34
CA PRO A 616 28.00 9.57 6.48
C PRO A 616 27.69 8.06 6.40
N GLU A 617 28.48 7.22 7.10
CA GLU A 617 28.28 5.76 7.14
C GLU A 617 26.91 5.34 7.70
N GLY A 618 26.27 4.33 7.08
CA GLY A 618 25.03 3.72 7.55
C GLY A 618 23.73 4.41 7.11
N ASN A 619 23.81 5.24 6.07
CA ASN A 619 22.83 6.26 5.71
C ASN A 619 21.36 5.77 5.58
N TYR A 620 20.45 6.41 6.32
CA TYR A 620 18.98 6.30 6.20
C TYR A 620 18.37 7.54 5.53
N LEU A 621 19.21 8.39 4.93
CA LEU A 621 18.81 9.56 4.15
C LEU A 621 18.47 9.15 2.72
N PHE A 622 17.30 9.57 2.27
CA PHE A 622 16.88 9.53 0.88
C PHE A 622 16.58 10.95 0.41
N HIS A 623 16.78 11.22 -0.89
CA HIS A 623 16.53 12.55 -1.44
C HIS A 623 15.77 12.51 -2.77
N HIS A 624 15.02 13.57 -3.02
CA HIS A 624 14.40 13.87 -4.31
C HIS A 624 14.77 15.29 -4.74
N ARG A 625 15.22 15.43 -5.99
CA ARG A 625 15.55 16.74 -6.58
C ARG A 625 14.72 16.99 -7.83
N ARG A 626 14.20 18.21 -7.98
CA ARG A 626 13.47 18.65 -9.18
C ARG A 626 13.96 20.01 -9.63
N ARG A 627 14.11 20.19 -10.94
CA ARG A 627 14.50 21.47 -11.56
C ARG A 627 13.26 22.19 -12.05
N MET A 628 13.26 23.50 -11.86
CA MET A 628 12.23 24.46 -12.22
C MET A 628 12.88 25.60 -13.02
N ASP A 629 12.09 26.50 -13.60
CA ASP A 629 12.59 27.56 -14.49
C ASP A 629 13.48 28.59 -13.78
N ASP A 630 13.35 28.72 -12.46
CA ASP A 630 13.98 29.75 -11.62
C ASP A 630 14.74 29.20 -10.40
N GLY A 631 14.98 27.89 -10.38
CA GLY A 631 15.66 27.20 -9.29
C GLY A 631 15.37 25.71 -9.24
N GLN A 632 15.50 25.12 -8.05
CA GLN A 632 15.32 23.68 -7.83
C GLN A 632 14.78 23.35 -6.45
N LEU A 633 13.98 22.28 -6.39
CA LEU A 633 13.50 21.69 -5.15
C LEU A 633 14.45 20.59 -4.69
N LEU A 634 14.69 20.52 -3.37
CA LEU A 634 15.41 19.44 -2.71
C LEU A 634 14.60 18.95 -1.51
N PHE A 635 14.16 17.70 -1.57
CA PHE A 635 13.50 17.02 -0.45
C PHE A 635 14.44 15.97 0.14
N LEU A 636 14.59 15.97 1.46
CA LEU A 636 15.39 15.03 2.23
C LEU A 636 14.51 14.32 3.25
N ALA A 637 14.63 13.00 3.36
CA ALA A 637 13.88 12.19 4.31
C ALA A 637 14.79 11.24 5.10
N ASN A 638 14.65 11.22 6.43
CA ASN A 638 15.31 10.27 7.30
C ASN A 638 14.37 9.10 7.65
N SER A 639 14.63 7.94 7.05
CA SER A 639 13.83 6.73 7.27
C SER A 639 14.24 5.93 8.52
N SER A 640 15.10 6.45 9.39
CA SER A 640 15.40 5.83 10.69
C SER A 640 14.37 6.21 11.75
N LEU A 641 13.99 5.27 12.63
CA LEU A 641 13.19 5.58 13.83
C LEU A 641 14.05 5.91 15.05
N THR A 642 15.36 5.70 14.99
CA THR A 642 16.23 5.75 16.18
C THR A 642 17.47 6.61 16.02
N ARG A 643 17.83 7.00 14.78
CA ARG A 643 19.05 7.74 14.51
C ARG A 643 18.76 9.04 13.76
N PRO A 644 19.27 10.20 14.21
CA PRO A 644 19.27 11.40 13.38
C PRO A 644 20.26 11.25 12.22
N VAL A 645 20.04 12.01 11.15
CA VAL A 645 20.95 12.12 10.00
C VAL A 645 21.39 13.57 9.88
N ARG A 646 22.71 13.81 9.88
CA ARG A 646 23.33 15.12 9.76
C ARG A 646 24.35 15.12 8.65
N GLY A 647 24.48 16.24 7.95
CA GLY A 647 25.44 16.41 6.88
C GLY A 647 25.25 17.75 6.16
N THR A 648 25.87 17.84 5.01
CA THR A 648 25.83 18.94 4.09
C THR A 648 25.58 18.46 2.67
N VAL A 649 24.85 19.26 1.92
CA VAL A 649 24.65 19.09 0.48
C VAL A 649 25.13 20.36 -0.22
N THR A 650 25.92 20.18 -1.27
CA THR A 650 26.44 21.27 -2.07
C THR A 650 25.88 21.19 -3.49
N LEU A 651 25.13 22.21 -3.90
CA LEU A 651 24.45 22.27 -5.19
C LEU A 651 24.47 23.68 -5.79
N GLN A 652 24.16 23.80 -7.08
CA GLN A 652 24.04 25.10 -7.75
C GLN A 652 22.91 25.94 -7.14
N GLY A 653 23.13 27.25 -7.01
CA GLY A 653 22.14 28.19 -6.49
C GLY A 653 22.77 29.35 -5.76
N ARG A 654 21.95 30.34 -5.39
CA ARG A 654 22.38 31.56 -4.70
C ARG A 654 21.68 31.82 -3.37
N GLN A 655 20.48 31.27 -3.19
CA GLN A 655 19.69 31.42 -1.97
C GLN A 655 18.83 30.18 -1.74
N ALA A 656 18.53 29.85 -0.49
CA ALA A 656 17.64 28.73 -0.13
C ALA A 656 16.46 29.21 0.72
N ALA A 657 15.32 28.56 0.56
CA ALA A 657 14.13 28.72 1.40
C ALA A 657 13.62 27.36 1.89
N LEU A 658 13.22 27.30 3.16
CA LEU A 658 12.45 26.23 3.75
C LEU A 658 10.99 26.33 3.31
N LEU A 659 10.47 25.24 2.78
CA LEU A 659 9.05 25.04 2.53
C LEU A 659 8.53 24.11 3.65
N ASP A 660 7.98 24.69 4.72
CA ASP A 660 7.51 23.91 5.87
C ASP A 660 6.22 23.16 5.49
N THR A 661 6.33 21.86 5.27
CA THR A 661 5.22 21.01 4.86
C THR A 661 4.20 20.77 5.96
N ARG A 662 4.52 21.03 7.23
CA ARG A 662 3.57 20.93 8.34
C ARG A 662 2.67 22.17 8.41
N THR A 663 3.27 23.36 8.30
CA THR A 663 2.53 24.63 8.47
C THR A 663 2.08 25.26 7.15
N GLY A 664 2.79 25.00 6.05
CA GLY A 664 2.62 25.66 4.76
C GLY A 664 3.36 26.99 4.65
N GLU A 665 4.18 27.35 5.64
CA GLU A 665 4.97 28.59 5.63
C GLU A 665 6.24 28.44 4.77
N ILE A 666 6.66 29.55 4.16
CA ILE A 666 7.91 29.63 3.40
C ILE A 666 8.82 30.69 4.02
N ARG A 667 10.07 30.31 4.32
CA ARG A 667 11.04 31.18 5.01
C ARG A 667 12.45 30.93 4.48
N GLY A 668 13.35 31.90 4.58
CA GLY A 668 14.75 31.72 4.23
C GLY A 668 15.40 30.58 5.03
N TYR A 669 16.35 29.90 4.41
CA TYR A 669 17.15 28.85 5.02
C TYR A 669 18.63 29.22 4.97
N GLU A 670 19.34 29.05 6.08
CA GLU A 670 20.76 29.40 6.16
C GLU A 670 21.60 28.46 5.27
N ALA A 671 22.43 29.05 4.42
CA ALA A 671 23.34 28.33 3.52
C ALA A 671 24.65 29.11 3.37
N GLN A 672 25.75 28.41 3.14
CA GLN A 672 27.05 29.01 2.82
C GLN A 672 27.19 29.13 1.31
N ARG A 673 27.47 30.33 0.81
CA ARG A 673 27.62 30.60 -0.62
C ARG A 673 29.09 30.66 -1.02
N GLU A 674 29.45 29.91 -2.05
CA GLU A 674 30.75 30.00 -2.73
C GLU A 674 30.51 30.10 -4.24
N GLY A 675 30.66 31.30 -4.79
CA GLY A 675 30.38 31.57 -6.21
C GLY A 675 28.88 31.39 -6.56
N ASP A 676 28.61 30.42 -7.42
CA ASP A 676 27.29 29.99 -7.91
C ASP A 676 26.76 28.72 -7.22
N ARG A 677 27.40 28.32 -6.11
CA ARG A 677 27.01 27.15 -5.31
C ARG A 677 26.61 27.53 -3.90
N LEU A 678 25.69 26.74 -3.35
CA LEU A 678 25.33 26.72 -1.94
C LEU A 678 25.74 25.42 -1.30
N THR A 679 26.36 25.51 -0.13
CA THR A 679 26.51 24.42 0.83
C THR A 679 25.47 24.59 1.92
N ILE A 680 24.55 23.63 2.01
CA ILE A 680 23.41 23.62 2.92
C ILE A 680 23.64 22.53 3.96
N ALA A 681 23.65 22.88 5.24
CA ALA A 681 23.71 21.91 6.33
C ALA A 681 22.29 21.44 6.70
N TYR A 682 22.13 20.15 6.99
CA TYR A 682 20.86 19.57 7.46
C TYR A 682 21.05 18.77 8.76
N ASP A 683 20.02 18.78 9.62
CA ASP A 683 19.91 17.95 10.81
C ASP A 683 18.49 17.38 10.89
N LEU A 684 18.34 16.12 10.46
CA LEU A 684 17.05 15.43 10.44
C LEU A 684 16.96 14.50 11.63
N HIS A 685 16.00 14.79 12.51
CA HIS A 685 15.59 13.85 13.56
C HIS A 685 15.13 12.50 12.98
N PRO A 686 15.06 11.41 13.78
CA PRO A 686 14.50 10.16 13.30
C PRO A 686 13.02 10.34 12.86
N ALA A 687 12.69 9.88 11.65
CA ALA A 687 11.46 10.18 10.90
C ALA A 687 11.28 11.67 10.51
N GLY A 688 12.35 12.45 10.53
CA GLY A 688 12.39 13.85 10.12
C GLY A 688 12.55 14.00 8.60
N SER A 689 12.13 15.16 8.09
CA SER A 689 12.21 15.49 6.67
C SER A 689 12.44 16.98 6.48
N LEU A 690 13.01 17.38 5.35
CA LEU A 690 13.32 18.77 5.00
C LEU A 690 13.01 19.01 3.53
N LEU A 691 12.17 20.00 3.22
CA LEU A 691 11.89 20.45 1.86
C LEU A 691 12.44 21.85 1.66
N LEU A 692 13.31 22.00 0.68
CA LEU A 692 13.95 23.26 0.32
C LEU A 692 13.63 23.65 -1.12
N TYR A 693 13.54 24.94 -1.35
CA TYR A 693 13.66 25.54 -2.66
C TYR A 693 14.98 26.31 -2.73
N VAL A 694 15.79 26.04 -3.74
CA VAL A 694 17.10 26.65 -3.97
C VAL A 694 17.02 27.48 -5.24
N PHE A 695 17.12 28.80 -5.09
CA PHE A 695 16.97 29.75 -6.18
C PHE A 695 18.24 29.91 -7.00
N ASP A 696 18.09 30.08 -8.31
CA ASP A 696 19.20 30.43 -9.20
C ASP A 696 19.71 31.85 -8.95
N GLU A 697 18.81 32.75 -8.54
CA GLU A 697 19.09 34.14 -8.23
C GLU A 697 18.56 34.54 -6.84
N GLU A 698 19.21 35.50 -6.18
CA GLU A 698 18.74 36.03 -4.90
C GLU A 698 17.39 36.75 -5.07
N ARG A 699 16.50 36.57 -4.10
CA ARG A 699 15.19 37.24 -4.05
C ARG A 699 15.06 38.16 -2.84
N GLU A 700 14.45 39.31 -3.09
CA GLU A 700 13.98 40.21 -2.05
C GLU A 700 12.66 39.68 -1.44
N GLY A 701 12.42 39.98 -0.16
CA GLY A 701 11.12 39.73 0.47
C GLY A 701 10.92 38.33 1.09
N LEU A 702 11.91 37.44 1.05
CA LEU A 702 11.86 36.19 1.81
C LEU A 702 11.89 36.47 3.32
N ALA A 703 10.97 35.87 4.07
CA ALA A 703 10.97 35.94 5.52
C ALA A 703 12.30 35.38 6.07
N PRO A 704 12.87 35.94 7.15
CA PRO A 704 14.14 35.48 7.68
C PRO A 704 14.04 34.04 8.23
N ALA A 705 15.18 33.35 8.27
CA ALA A 705 15.29 32.04 8.92
C ALA A 705 14.91 32.15 10.42
N PRO A 706 14.33 31.09 11.02
CA PRO A 706 14.04 31.08 12.46
C PRO A 706 15.31 31.32 13.28
N VAL A 707 15.28 32.30 14.18
CA VAL A 707 16.43 32.60 15.06
C VAL A 707 16.54 31.50 16.12
N ARG A 708 17.76 30.98 16.34
CA ARG A 708 18.04 30.04 17.43
C ARG A 708 17.83 30.73 18.77
N ARG A 709 16.94 30.19 19.60
CA ARG A 709 16.56 30.77 20.90
C ARG A 709 17.29 30.07 22.05
N VAL A 710 17.59 30.82 23.11
CA VAL A 710 18.02 30.23 24.37
C VAL A 710 16.79 30.02 25.24
N LEU A 711 16.51 28.76 25.56
CA LEU A 711 15.33 28.35 26.32
C LEU A 711 15.65 28.27 27.81
N THR A 712 14.80 28.88 28.63
CA THR A 712 14.86 28.80 30.09
C THR A 712 13.57 28.17 30.61
N ALA A 713 13.69 27.10 31.41
CA ALA A 713 12.53 26.41 31.97
C ALA A 713 11.68 27.33 32.85
N VAL A 714 10.36 27.28 32.68
CA VAL A 714 9.37 27.92 33.55
C VAL A 714 9.04 26.96 34.70
N PRO A 715 9.13 27.38 35.97
CA PRO A 715 8.82 26.51 37.10
C PRO A 715 7.36 26.03 37.10
N ALA A 716 7.17 24.74 37.37
CA ALA A 716 5.85 24.15 37.57
C ALA A 716 5.25 24.58 38.92
N ALA A 717 3.96 24.89 38.93
CA ALA A 717 3.17 25.31 40.07
C ALA A 717 2.23 24.18 40.54
N GLY A 718 2.80 23.07 41.00
CA GLY A 718 2.04 21.92 41.54
C GLY A 718 2.42 20.57 40.90
N GLY A 719 1.72 19.52 41.30
CA GLY A 719 1.91 18.17 40.78
C GLY A 719 1.24 17.95 39.43
N LEU A 720 1.70 16.92 38.71
CA LEU A 720 1.06 16.44 37.49
C LEU A 720 -0.24 15.71 37.86
N THR A 721 -1.33 16.02 37.17
CA THR A 721 -2.59 15.26 37.27
C THR A 721 -2.83 14.50 35.97
N ALA A 722 -3.51 13.36 36.04
CA ALA A 722 -3.85 12.53 34.89
C ALA A 722 -5.36 12.18 34.94
N LYS A 723 -6.03 12.27 33.79
CA LYS A 723 -7.45 11.96 33.68
C LYS A 723 -7.74 11.27 32.35
N PRO A 724 -8.22 10.02 32.35
CA PRO A 724 -8.78 9.39 31.17
C PRO A 724 -10.02 10.13 30.67
N ASP A 725 -10.15 10.30 29.36
CA ASP A 725 -11.27 11.04 28.74
C ASP A 725 -12.55 10.18 28.64
N ALA A 726 -12.41 8.86 28.73
CA ALA A 726 -13.49 7.89 28.64
C ALA A 726 -13.33 6.77 29.68
N PRO A 727 -14.41 6.03 30.02
CA PRO A 727 -14.35 4.87 30.91
C PRO A 727 -13.35 3.80 30.42
N ASN A 728 -12.84 2.99 31.35
CA ASN A 728 -12.03 1.83 31.00
C ASN A 728 -12.88 0.80 30.24
N VAL A 729 -12.21 -0.11 29.54
CA VAL A 729 -12.85 -1.15 28.74
C VAL A 729 -12.17 -2.49 28.94
N MET A 730 -12.95 -3.57 28.84
CA MET A 730 -12.48 -4.95 28.79
C MET A 730 -13.01 -5.60 27.52
N THR A 731 -12.10 -6.11 26.69
CA THR A 731 -12.44 -6.96 25.54
C THR A 731 -12.65 -8.40 26.01
N ILE A 732 -13.77 -9.02 25.61
CA ILE A 732 -14.02 -10.45 25.79
C ILE A 732 -14.18 -11.08 24.40
N ASP A 733 -13.15 -11.79 23.97
CA ASP A 733 -13.02 -12.35 22.62
C ASP A 733 -13.13 -13.88 22.57
N PHE A 734 -13.55 -14.49 23.68
CA PHE A 734 -13.86 -15.91 23.81
C PHE A 734 -15.29 -16.13 24.31
N CYS A 735 -15.96 -17.15 23.77
CA CYS A 735 -17.31 -17.53 24.17
C CYS A 735 -17.50 -19.06 24.17
N ASP A 736 -18.47 -19.52 24.95
CA ASP A 736 -19.06 -20.85 24.78
C ASP A 736 -20.08 -20.77 23.63
N LEU A 737 -19.89 -21.57 22.58
CA LEU A 737 -20.81 -21.67 21.45
C LEU A 737 -21.76 -22.85 21.64
N GLU A 738 -23.07 -22.63 21.60
CA GLU A 738 -24.09 -23.68 21.56
C GLU A 738 -24.68 -23.79 20.15
N LEU A 739 -24.65 -25.00 19.56
CA LEU A 739 -25.27 -25.35 18.28
C LEU A 739 -26.11 -26.62 18.48
N ASP A 740 -27.42 -26.55 18.23
CA ASP A 740 -28.36 -27.67 18.37
C ASP A 740 -28.23 -28.43 19.72
N GLY A 741 -28.03 -27.68 20.80
CA GLY A 741 -27.88 -28.21 22.17
C GLY A 741 -26.48 -28.75 22.51
N LYS A 742 -25.54 -28.76 21.57
CA LYS A 742 -24.12 -29.10 21.83
C LYS A 742 -23.33 -27.83 22.15
N VAL A 743 -22.60 -27.86 23.27
CA VAL A 743 -21.75 -26.76 23.72
C VAL A 743 -20.29 -27.00 23.32
N TYR A 744 -19.67 -25.98 22.75
CA TYR A 744 -18.24 -25.87 22.45
C TYR A 744 -17.66 -24.77 23.34
N PRO A 745 -16.98 -25.13 24.44
CA PRO A 745 -16.52 -24.15 25.41
C PRO A 745 -15.29 -23.38 24.92
N ASP A 746 -15.13 -22.17 25.43
CA ASP A 746 -13.88 -21.37 25.30
C ASP A 746 -13.37 -21.22 23.86
N LEU A 747 -14.27 -21.03 22.88
CA LEU A 747 -13.86 -20.74 21.51
C LEU A 747 -13.56 -19.25 21.36
N ASN A 748 -12.45 -18.92 20.69
CA ASN A 748 -12.24 -17.56 20.20
C ASN A 748 -13.40 -17.18 19.24
N SER A 749 -13.85 -15.94 19.30
CA SER A 749 -14.97 -15.41 18.52
C SER A 749 -14.87 -15.71 17.02
N TYR A 750 -13.67 -15.62 16.42
CA TYR A 750 -13.46 -15.99 15.00
C TYR A 750 -13.79 -17.48 14.74
N ASP A 751 -13.26 -18.37 15.58
CA ASP A 751 -13.47 -19.81 15.43
C ASP A 751 -14.91 -20.22 15.76
N ALA A 752 -15.55 -19.51 16.71
CA ALA A 752 -16.97 -19.66 17.00
C ALA A 752 -17.83 -19.24 15.79
N ALA A 753 -17.56 -18.08 15.19
CA ALA A 753 -18.23 -17.62 13.96
C ALA A 753 -18.02 -18.65 12.83
N LYS A 754 -16.78 -19.02 12.56
CA LYS A 754 -16.44 -20.03 11.54
C LYS A 754 -17.25 -21.32 11.73
N LEU A 755 -17.29 -21.86 12.95
CA LEU A 755 -17.99 -23.09 13.24
C LEU A 755 -19.52 -22.94 13.09
N ALA A 756 -20.09 -21.83 13.55
CA ALA A 756 -21.52 -21.54 13.38
C ALA A 756 -21.90 -21.46 11.89
N TYR A 757 -21.15 -20.72 11.07
CA TYR A 757 -21.41 -20.63 9.63
C TYR A 757 -21.22 -21.98 8.91
N GLN A 758 -20.19 -22.76 9.27
CA GLN A 758 -19.99 -24.11 8.72
C GLN A 758 -21.15 -25.05 9.04
N HIS A 759 -21.65 -25.00 10.28
CA HIS A 759 -22.83 -25.76 10.71
C HIS A 759 -24.07 -25.43 9.86
N HIS A 760 -24.20 -24.17 9.44
CA HIS A 760 -25.30 -23.67 8.60
C HIS A 760 -24.97 -23.67 7.09
N GLY A 761 -23.99 -24.49 6.66
CA GLY A 761 -23.74 -24.80 5.25
C GLY A 761 -22.77 -23.87 4.50
N PHE A 762 -22.09 -22.94 5.18
CA PHE A 762 -21.01 -22.15 4.59
C PHE A 762 -19.67 -22.87 4.77
N LYS A 763 -19.28 -23.69 3.79
CA LYS A 763 -18.10 -24.57 3.89
C LYS A 763 -16.80 -23.85 4.28
N ALA A 764 -16.60 -22.63 3.78
CA ALA A 764 -15.42 -21.81 4.05
C ALA A 764 -15.45 -21.08 5.41
N GLY A 765 -16.56 -21.13 6.16
CA GLY A 765 -16.77 -20.35 7.38
C GLY A 765 -17.58 -19.09 7.13
N ASN A 766 -17.30 -18.02 7.89
CA ASN A 766 -17.99 -16.74 7.76
C ASN A 766 -17.79 -16.16 6.33
N PRO A 767 -18.83 -16.07 5.50
CA PRO A 767 -18.71 -15.65 4.10
C PRO A 767 -18.21 -14.20 3.95
N TRP A 768 -18.44 -13.36 4.96
CA TRP A 768 -18.03 -11.95 4.96
C TRP A 768 -16.51 -11.74 5.09
N SER A 769 -15.75 -12.81 5.34
CA SER A 769 -14.27 -12.79 5.42
C SER A 769 -13.58 -13.80 4.52
N THR A 770 -14.36 -14.62 3.80
CA THR A 770 -13.86 -15.80 3.07
C THR A 770 -14.34 -15.88 1.63
N SER A 771 -15.19 -14.94 1.19
CA SER A 771 -15.73 -14.93 -0.16
C SER A 771 -16.06 -13.53 -0.65
N VAL A 772 -16.01 -13.36 -1.96
CA VAL A 772 -16.61 -12.22 -2.67
C VAL A 772 -18.00 -12.65 -3.13
N GLN A 773 -19.00 -11.78 -2.96
CA GLN A 773 -20.37 -12.11 -3.37
C GLN A 773 -20.57 -11.85 -4.87
N PHE A 774 -20.99 -12.88 -5.62
CA PHE A 774 -21.60 -12.67 -6.95
C PHE A 774 -23.04 -12.22 -6.75
N ARG A 775 -23.38 -11.05 -7.30
CA ARG A 775 -24.70 -10.41 -7.14
C ARG A 775 -25.13 -10.32 -5.67
N ASP A 776 -26.14 -11.08 -5.27
CA ASP A 776 -26.68 -11.20 -3.92
C ASP A 776 -26.69 -12.65 -3.40
N HIS A 777 -25.85 -13.53 -3.97
CA HIS A 777 -25.83 -14.97 -3.66
C HIS A 777 -25.61 -15.29 -2.18
N THR A 778 -24.83 -14.50 -1.44
CA THR A 778 -24.60 -14.71 -0.01
C THR A 778 -25.83 -14.28 0.79
N VAL A 779 -26.36 -13.08 0.53
CA VAL A 779 -27.54 -12.55 1.23
C VAL A 779 -28.80 -13.39 0.96
N ARG A 780 -29.01 -13.85 -0.28
CA ARG A 780 -30.15 -14.71 -0.66
C ARG A 780 -30.18 -16.06 0.06
N ARG A 781 -29.08 -16.50 0.67
CA ARG A 781 -29.05 -17.71 1.49
C ARG A 781 -29.69 -17.54 2.87
N ASP A 782 -30.10 -16.33 3.23
CA ASP A 782 -30.78 -16.03 4.50
C ASP A 782 -32.25 -16.51 4.51
N THR A 783 -32.44 -17.81 4.26
CA THR A 783 -33.76 -18.48 4.19
C THR A 783 -34.00 -19.42 5.37
N PHE A 784 -33.25 -19.26 6.46
CA PHE A 784 -33.32 -20.14 7.62
C PHE A 784 -34.65 -19.97 8.37
N THR A 785 -35.32 -21.09 8.65
CA THR A 785 -36.59 -21.12 9.40
C THR A 785 -36.47 -21.78 10.77
N MET A 786 -35.39 -22.52 11.00
CA MET A 786 -35.05 -23.17 12.27
C MET A 786 -33.53 -23.13 12.48
N GLY A 787 -33.07 -23.60 13.65
CA GLY A 787 -31.66 -23.57 14.02
C GLY A 787 -31.24 -22.22 14.58
N GLY A 788 -29.94 -21.93 14.54
CA GLY A 788 -29.35 -20.73 15.12
C GLY A 788 -28.07 -21.03 15.90
N PHE A 789 -27.74 -20.17 16.84
CA PHE A 789 -26.66 -20.37 17.80
C PHE A 789 -26.90 -19.56 19.07
N LYS A 790 -26.22 -19.96 20.15
CA LYS A 790 -25.98 -19.09 21.31
C LYS A 790 -24.48 -18.91 21.53
N ALA A 791 -24.03 -17.68 21.68
CA ALA A 791 -22.67 -17.36 22.10
C ALA A 791 -22.72 -16.78 23.51
N SER A 792 -22.07 -17.45 24.47
CA SER A 792 -22.07 -17.04 25.89
C SER A 792 -20.68 -16.57 26.32
N TYR A 793 -20.58 -15.31 26.68
CA TYR A 793 -19.36 -14.62 27.11
C TYR A 793 -19.33 -14.52 28.63
N ARG A 794 -18.23 -14.96 29.24
CA ARG A 794 -18.06 -15.01 30.70
C ARG A 794 -17.12 -13.90 31.17
N PHE A 795 -17.48 -13.25 32.28
CA PHE A 795 -16.60 -12.30 32.96
C PHE A 795 -16.87 -12.27 34.47
N THR A 796 -15.87 -11.84 35.23
CA THR A 796 -15.94 -11.79 36.70
C THR A 796 -15.87 -10.35 37.19
N VAL A 797 -16.76 -9.99 38.12
CA VAL A 797 -16.77 -8.68 38.80
C VAL A 797 -16.49 -8.88 40.28
N THR A 798 -15.44 -8.25 40.81
CA THR A 798 -15.10 -8.37 42.24
C THR A 798 -15.90 -7.39 43.10
N PRO A 799 -15.95 -7.58 44.43
CA PRO A 799 -16.52 -6.58 45.33
C PRO A 799 -15.90 -5.18 45.16
N GLY A 800 -16.70 -4.13 45.32
CA GLY A 800 -16.25 -2.73 45.27
C GLY A 800 -16.38 -2.03 43.92
N VAL A 801 -16.77 -2.74 42.86
CA VAL A 801 -17.05 -2.14 41.54
C VAL A 801 -18.43 -1.48 41.53
N ASP A 802 -18.53 -0.25 41.01
CA ASP A 802 -19.82 0.41 40.79
C ASP A 802 -20.54 -0.18 39.57
N ARG A 803 -21.41 -1.16 39.84
CA ARG A 803 -22.19 -1.88 38.82
C ARG A 803 -23.17 -0.99 38.06
N SER A 804 -23.62 0.13 38.65
CA SER A 804 -24.60 1.02 38.02
C SER A 804 -24.06 1.73 36.77
N ARG A 805 -22.72 1.80 36.66
CA ARG A 805 -22.00 2.45 35.55
C ARG A 805 -21.50 1.46 34.50
N LEU A 806 -21.72 0.16 34.69
CA LEU A 806 -21.26 -0.85 33.74
C LEU A 806 -22.19 -0.94 32.52
N GLN A 807 -21.58 -1.00 31.34
CA GLN A 807 -22.27 -1.14 30.06
C GLN A 807 -21.57 -2.22 29.24
N ALA A 808 -22.34 -3.04 28.51
CA ALA A 808 -21.80 -3.82 27.42
C ALA A 808 -21.90 -3.05 26.11
N VAL A 809 -21.01 -3.34 25.18
CA VAL A 809 -21.16 -3.02 23.76
C VAL A 809 -21.21 -4.33 22.99
N VAL A 810 -22.28 -4.46 22.20
CA VAL A 810 -22.56 -5.60 21.34
C VAL A 810 -22.79 -5.06 19.93
N GLU A 811 -22.24 -5.77 18.94
CA GLU A 811 -22.44 -5.44 17.54
C GLU A 811 -23.79 -5.95 17.05
N GLN A 812 -24.54 -5.09 16.33
CA GLN A 812 -25.82 -5.39 15.72
C GLN A 812 -26.79 -6.12 16.68
N PRO A 813 -27.01 -5.62 17.91
CA PRO A 813 -27.78 -6.33 18.93
C PRO A 813 -29.22 -6.66 18.50
N GLU A 814 -29.76 -5.96 17.51
CA GLU A 814 -31.07 -6.23 16.90
C GLU A 814 -31.17 -7.59 16.21
N LEU A 815 -30.04 -8.22 15.85
CA LEU A 815 -30.00 -9.58 15.31
C LEU A 815 -30.11 -10.67 16.39
N TYR A 816 -30.03 -10.29 17.67
CA TYR A 816 -29.92 -11.23 18.77
C TYR A 816 -30.94 -10.95 19.87
N ARG A 817 -31.32 -12.01 20.58
CA ARG A 817 -31.79 -11.87 21.95
C ARG A 817 -30.59 -11.87 22.87
N VAL A 818 -30.30 -10.73 23.49
CA VAL A 818 -29.16 -10.58 24.41
C VAL A 818 -29.64 -10.65 25.85
N THR A 819 -29.02 -11.53 26.66
CA THR A 819 -29.33 -11.66 28.08
C THR A 819 -28.06 -11.62 28.93
N LEU A 820 -28.16 -11.11 30.16
CA LEU A 820 -27.13 -11.17 31.18
C LEU A 820 -27.70 -11.87 32.41
N ASN A 821 -27.11 -13.01 32.79
CA ASN A 821 -27.56 -13.82 33.93
C ASN A 821 -29.07 -14.17 33.88
N GLY A 822 -29.60 -14.35 32.67
CA GLY A 822 -31.03 -14.63 32.40
C GLY A 822 -31.93 -13.39 32.29
N VAL A 823 -31.41 -12.19 32.53
CA VAL A 823 -32.16 -10.92 32.36
C VAL A 823 -31.91 -10.38 30.95
N GLU A 824 -32.97 -10.11 30.20
CA GLU A 824 -32.86 -9.58 28.85
C GLU A 824 -32.37 -8.12 28.85
N LEU A 825 -31.36 -7.84 28.04
CA LEU A 825 -30.80 -6.50 27.88
C LEU A 825 -31.37 -5.82 26.64
N LYS A 826 -31.48 -4.49 26.69
CA LYS A 826 -31.87 -3.67 25.54
C LYS A 826 -30.78 -2.65 25.23
N ALA A 827 -30.52 -2.46 23.94
CA ALA A 827 -29.62 -1.42 23.47
C ALA A 827 -30.23 -0.04 23.72
N LEU A 828 -29.38 0.95 24.03
CA LEU A 828 -29.81 2.33 24.10
C LEU A 828 -30.18 2.82 22.70
N PRO A 829 -31.38 3.40 22.50
CA PRO A 829 -31.74 4.02 21.24
C PRO A 829 -30.77 5.17 20.94
N ASP A 830 -30.42 5.34 19.66
CA ASP A 830 -29.58 6.40 19.11
C ASP A 830 -28.18 6.60 19.74
N LYS A 831 -27.67 5.62 20.49
CA LYS A 831 -26.31 5.64 21.03
C LYS A 831 -25.50 4.46 20.52
N HIS A 832 -24.38 4.80 19.89
CA HIS A 832 -23.36 3.88 19.42
C HIS A 832 -22.00 4.25 20.02
N TRP A 833 -21.04 3.33 19.95
CA TRP A 833 -19.69 3.52 20.48
C TRP A 833 -18.72 4.02 19.41
N ILE A 834 -17.93 3.13 18.80
CA ILE A 834 -16.91 3.48 17.79
C ILE A 834 -17.49 3.41 16.37
N ASP A 835 -18.40 2.48 16.15
CA ASP A 835 -19.08 2.22 14.87
C ASP A 835 -20.60 2.32 15.12
N PRO A 836 -21.41 2.84 14.18
CA PRO A 836 -22.87 2.86 14.29
C PRO A 836 -23.52 1.50 14.65
N GLU A 837 -22.89 0.41 14.24
CA GLU A 837 -23.33 -0.97 14.49
C GLU A 837 -22.95 -1.47 15.90
N MET A 838 -22.09 -0.75 16.64
CA MET A 838 -21.67 -1.09 18.00
C MET A 838 -22.50 -0.35 19.03
N ARG A 839 -23.47 -1.03 19.65
CA ARG A 839 -24.49 -0.38 20.49
C ARG A 839 -24.26 -0.61 21.98
N PHE A 840 -24.47 0.46 22.76
CA PHE A 840 -24.42 0.39 24.22
C PHE A 840 -25.63 -0.34 24.81
N MET A 841 -25.37 -1.22 25.76
CA MET A 841 -26.38 -1.96 26.53
C MET A 841 -26.08 -1.78 28.03
N PRO A 842 -26.92 -1.04 28.79
CA PRO A 842 -26.72 -0.88 30.23
C PRO A 842 -26.85 -2.22 30.94
N LEU A 843 -25.88 -2.56 31.80
CA LEU A 843 -25.94 -3.83 32.52
C LEU A 843 -26.72 -3.72 33.83
N GLY A 844 -26.57 -2.58 34.53
CA GLY A 844 -27.31 -2.25 35.74
C GLY A 844 -27.29 -3.38 36.79
N ASP A 845 -28.45 -3.64 37.40
CA ASP A 845 -28.60 -4.64 38.46
C ASP A 845 -28.53 -6.10 37.96
N ALA A 846 -28.49 -6.33 36.64
CA ALA A 846 -28.31 -7.68 36.11
C ALA A 846 -26.89 -8.21 36.37
N VAL A 847 -25.90 -7.33 36.60
CA VAL A 847 -24.54 -7.70 37.01
C VAL A 847 -24.53 -8.17 38.45
N ARG A 848 -23.86 -9.29 38.72
CA ARG A 848 -23.63 -9.85 40.05
C ARG A 848 -22.16 -9.77 40.41
N THR A 849 -21.86 -9.70 41.70
CA THR A 849 -20.50 -9.96 42.20
C THR A 849 -20.17 -11.43 41.96
N GLY A 850 -19.00 -11.71 41.40
CA GLY A 850 -18.60 -13.05 40.94
C GLY A 850 -18.74 -13.21 39.43
N GLU A 851 -18.99 -14.44 38.98
CA GLU A 851 -19.16 -14.77 37.57
C GLU A 851 -20.47 -14.20 37.00
N ASN A 852 -20.37 -13.68 35.79
CA ASN A 852 -21.47 -13.17 34.97
C ASN A 852 -21.40 -13.81 33.58
N VAL A 853 -22.56 -14.10 33.00
CA VAL A 853 -22.67 -14.66 31.65
C VAL A 853 -23.58 -13.78 30.81
N LEU A 854 -23.01 -13.19 29.75
CA LEU A 854 -23.76 -12.49 28.71
C LEU A 854 -23.95 -13.44 27.53
N THR A 855 -25.18 -13.77 27.19
CA THR A 855 -25.53 -14.67 26.09
C THR A 855 -26.20 -13.91 24.96
N MET A 856 -25.66 -14.05 23.75
CA MET A 856 -26.28 -13.62 22.50
C MET A 856 -26.90 -14.83 21.82
N GLU A 857 -28.21 -14.80 21.58
CA GLU A 857 -28.96 -15.87 20.91
C GLU A 857 -29.53 -15.37 19.58
N CYS A 858 -29.19 -16.05 18.47
CA CYS A 858 -29.81 -15.83 17.16
C CYS A 858 -30.63 -17.09 16.82
N SER A 859 -31.96 -16.96 16.69
CA SER A 859 -32.83 -18.05 16.23
C SER A 859 -34.05 -17.50 15.46
N PRO A 860 -34.27 -17.93 14.19
CA PRO A 860 -33.39 -18.79 13.39
C PRO A 860 -32.03 -18.13 13.08
N MET A 861 -31.08 -18.89 12.53
CA MET A 861 -29.81 -18.35 12.03
C MET A 861 -30.05 -17.20 11.05
N ARG A 862 -29.20 -16.17 11.05
CA ARG A 862 -29.21 -15.10 10.06
C ARG A 862 -27.84 -14.93 9.42
N VAL A 863 -27.77 -14.72 8.10
CA VAL A 863 -26.48 -14.56 7.39
C VAL A 863 -25.71 -13.32 7.86
N LEU A 864 -26.37 -12.32 8.44
CA LEU A 864 -25.71 -11.13 8.99
C LEU A 864 -25.29 -11.29 10.47
N ALA A 865 -25.70 -12.36 11.15
CA ALA A 865 -25.44 -12.59 12.57
C ALA A 865 -24.04 -13.18 12.79
N GLU A 866 -23.02 -12.33 12.73
CA GLU A 866 -21.63 -12.70 13.03
C GLU A 866 -21.40 -12.83 14.55
N ILE A 867 -20.49 -13.72 14.96
CA ILE A 867 -20.05 -13.83 16.35
C ILE A 867 -18.76 -13.04 16.47
N GLU A 868 -18.78 -11.96 17.25
CA GLU A 868 -17.65 -11.04 17.43
C GLU A 868 -17.39 -10.80 18.92
N PRO A 869 -16.19 -10.31 19.30
CA PRO A 869 -15.91 -9.92 20.68
C PRO A 869 -16.97 -8.95 21.24
N ILE A 870 -17.25 -9.08 22.54
CA ILE A 870 -18.04 -8.08 23.27
C ILE A 870 -17.13 -7.23 24.13
N TYR A 871 -17.59 -6.03 24.49
CA TYR A 871 -16.83 -5.10 25.32
C TYR A 871 -17.60 -4.72 26.56
N ILE A 872 -16.95 -4.70 27.72
CA ILE A 872 -17.53 -4.17 28.96
C ILE A 872 -16.84 -2.85 29.28
N LEU A 873 -17.61 -1.78 29.45
CA LEU A 873 -17.11 -0.43 29.76
C LEU A 873 -17.57 0.01 31.14
N GLY A 874 -16.74 0.80 31.82
CA GLY A 874 -17.09 1.38 33.11
C GLY A 874 -15.89 1.95 33.88
N ASP A 875 -16.17 2.33 35.12
CA ASP A 875 -15.17 2.84 36.06
C ASP A 875 -14.58 1.68 36.87
N PHE A 876 -13.55 1.05 36.32
CA PHE A 876 -12.88 -0.12 36.90
C PHE A 876 -11.43 -0.23 36.44
N ARG A 877 -10.69 -1.13 37.07
CA ARG A 877 -9.39 -1.61 36.59
C ARG A 877 -9.45 -3.12 36.29
N LEU A 878 -8.50 -3.62 35.52
CA LEU A 878 -8.40 -5.03 35.16
C LEU A 878 -7.23 -5.70 35.87
N GLU A 879 -7.48 -6.89 36.40
CA GLU A 879 -6.45 -7.79 36.94
C GLU A 879 -6.41 -9.10 36.13
N PRO A 880 -5.23 -9.63 35.78
CA PRO A 880 -5.14 -10.91 35.08
C PRO A 880 -5.84 -12.04 35.84
N ALA A 881 -6.70 -12.78 35.15
CA ALA A 881 -7.33 -14.00 35.64
C ALA A 881 -6.72 -15.22 34.93
N ALA A 882 -7.11 -16.44 35.33
CA ALA A 882 -6.68 -17.66 34.63
C ALA A 882 -7.13 -17.68 33.15
N LYS A 883 -8.29 -17.07 32.86
CA LYS A 883 -8.83 -16.83 31.52
C LYS A 883 -9.22 -15.35 31.43
N GLY A 884 -8.56 -14.59 30.57
CA GLY A 884 -8.80 -13.17 30.41
C GLY A 884 -8.58 -12.36 31.69
N TRP A 885 -9.55 -11.52 32.04
CA TRP A 885 -9.41 -10.48 33.06
C TRP A 885 -10.53 -10.53 34.10
N ASN A 886 -10.23 -10.12 35.33
CA ASN A 886 -11.21 -9.77 36.33
C ASN A 886 -11.46 -8.25 36.31
N ILE A 887 -12.72 -7.84 36.37
CA ILE A 887 -13.12 -6.45 36.62
C ILE A 887 -13.04 -6.20 38.12
N VAL A 888 -12.19 -5.27 38.53
CA VAL A 888 -11.99 -4.92 39.94
C VAL A 888 -12.16 -3.43 40.21
N ALA A 889 -12.36 -3.07 41.48
CA ALA A 889 -12.65 -1.69 41.88
C ALA A 889 -11.62 -0.69 41.31
N PRO A 890 -12.06 0.50 40.87
CA PRO A 890 -11.17 1.51 40.30
C PRO A 890 -10.09 1.93 41.30
N GLY A 891 -8.96 2.39 40.77
CA GLY A 891 -7.85 2.93 41.55
C GLY A 891 -7.46 4.32 41.08
N ASP A 892 -6.50 4.94 41.76
CA ASP A 892 -5.93 6.21 41.33
C ASP A 892 -5.24 6.05 39.97
N PHE A 893 -5.32 7.09 39.14
CA PHE A 893 -4.68 7.13 37.83
C PHE A 893 -3.64 8.25 37.78
N ALA A 894 -2.44 7.93 37.30
CA ALA A 894 -1.28 8.82 37.26
C ALA A 894 -0.51 8.70 35.93
N ALA A 895 0.57 9.46 35.81
CA ALA A 895 1.55 9.30 34.74
C ALA A 895 2.22 7.91 34.78
N GLY A 896 2.64 7.44 33.61
CA GLY A 896 3.17 6.11 33.38
C GLY A 896 2.27 5.23 32.51
N SER A 897 2.61 3.95 32.47
CA SER A 897 1.94 2.91 31.67
C SER A 897 0.46 2.75 32.05
N TRP A 898 -0.45 2.90 31.08
CA TRP A 898 -1.88 2.65 31.29
C TRP A 898 -2.15 1.19 31.64
N LYS A 899 -1.49 0.24 30.95
CA LYS A 899 -1.68 -1.19 31.21
C LYS A 899 -1.18 -1.60 32.61
N ALA A 900 -0.06 -1.03 33.08
CA ALA A 900 0.43 -1.30 34.43
C ALA A 900 -0.51 -0.79 35.53
N GLN A 901 -1.35 0.20 35.20
CA GLN A 901 -2.38 0.76 36.08
C GLN A 901 -3.73 0.04 35.95
N GLY A 902 -3.80 -1.09 35.23
CA GLY A 902 -5.01 -1.89 35.06
C GLY A 902 -5.95 -1.39 33.96
N TRP A 903 -5.42 -0.65 32.97
CA TRP A 903 -6.14 -0.23 31.75
C TRP A 903 -5.54 -0.89 30.49
N PRO A 904 -5.41 -2.23 30.44
CA PRO A 904 -4.66 -2.92 29.41
C PRO A 904 -5.35 -2.92 28.04
N CYS A 905 -6.68 -2.74 27.98
CA CYS A 905 -7.46 -2.73 26.73
C CYS A 905 -7.85 -1.31 26.27
N TYR A 906 -7.47 -0.25 27.00
CA TYR A 906 -7.95 1.11 26.74
C TYR A 906 -7.34 1.70 25.46
N PRO A 907 -8.15 2.09 24.45
CA PRO A 907 -7.64 2.63 23.18
C PRO A 907 -7.64 4.16 23.13
N GLY A 908 -8.26 4.82 24.12
CA GLY A 908 -8.71 6.20 24.04
C GLY A 908 -7.62 7.25 24.33
N LYS A 909 -7.98 8.24 25.14
CA LYS A 909 -7.15 9.43 25.39
C LYS A 909 -7.01 9.66 26.88
N VAL A 910 -5.81 10.05 27.30
CA VAL A 910 -5.55 10.47 28.68
C VAL A 910 -4.97 11.87 28.67
N THR A 911 -5.62 12.77 29.39
CA THR A 911 -5.20 14.16 29.56
C THR A 911 -4.33 14.30 30.81
N TYR A 912 -3.10 14.77 30.62
CA TYR A 912 -2.14 15.09 31.68
C TYR A 912 -2.04 16.59 31.86
N ALA A 913 -2.25 17.11 33.07
CA ALA A 913 -2.33 18.55 33.28
C ALA A 913 -1.37 19.05 34.37
N ARG A 914 -0.79 20.22 34.11
CA ARG A 914 0.13 20.91 35.02
C ARG A 914 -0.03 22.42 34.90
N GLU A 915 0.27 23.10 36.01
CA GLU A 915 0.20 24.55 36.11
C GLU A 915 1.61 25.13 36.06
N PHE A 916 1.78 26.30 35.46
CA PHE A 916 3.04 27.04 35.36
C PHE A 916 2.81 28.51 35.68
N ASP A 917 3.72 29.10 36.46
CA ASP A 917 3.65 30.52 36.83
C ASP A 917 4.61 31.34 35.96
N VAL A 918 4.04 32.19 35.11
CA VAL A 918 4.77 33.07 34.20
C VAL A 918 4.82 34.47 34.78
N ALA A 919 5.96 34.85 35.37
CA ALA A 919 6.15 36.15 36.01
C ALA A 919 6.10 37.32 35.00
N GLU A 920 6.80 37.17 33.87
CA GLU A 920 6.86 38.15 32.79
C GLU A 920 6.76 37.43 31.44
N LYS A 921 6.08 38.06 30.46
CA LYS A 921 5.86 37.45 29.15
C LYS A 921 7.13 37.57 28.30
N ALA A 922 7.70 36.43 27.92
CA ALA A 922 8.79 36.28 26.97
C ALA A 922 8.27 36.35 25.52
N PRO A 923 9.14 36.64 24.53
CA PRO A 923 8.75 36.66 23.12
C PRO A 923 8.44 35.26 22.55
N TYR A 924 8.81 34.20 23.26
CA TYR A 924 8.58 32.82 22.82
C TYR A 924 8.36 31.89 24.01
N TYR A 925 7.45 30.92 23.84
CA TYR A 925 7.25 29.80 24.74
C TYR A 925 7.06 28.51 23.95
N GLU A 926 7.62 27.42 24.46
CA GLU A 926 7.35 26.08 23.93
C GLU A 926 7.08 25.08 25.03
N VAL A 927 6.25 24.10 24.70
CA VAL A 927 6.10 22.88 25.50
C VAL A 927 6.93 21.78 24.87
N ALA A 928 7.76 21.12 25.68
CA ALA A 928 8.55 19.96 25.28
C ALA A 928 8.10 18.72 26.07
N LEU A 929 7.80 17.64 25.36
CA LEU A 929 7.39 16.36 25.95
C LEU A 929 8.61 15.50 26.28
N GLY A 930 8.60 14.86 27.46
CA GLY A 930 9.53 13.79 27.82
C GLY A 930 9.19 12.47 27.14
N GLU A 931 9.56 11.34 27.76
CA GLU A 931 9.20 10.02 27.21
C GLU A 931 7.67 9.82 27.24
N TRP A 932 7.09 9.39 26.12
CA TRP A 932 5.68 9.06 26.02
C TRP A 932 5.47 7.91 25.03
N LYS A 933 4.35 7.21 25.16
CA LYS A 933 3.93 6.17 24.23
C LYS A 933 2.47 6.37 23.83
N GLY A 934 2.22 6.38 22.54
CA GLY A 934 0.91 6.63 21.95
C GLY A 934 1.05 6.84 20.45
N THR A 935 -0.03 7.27 19.81
CA THR A 935 -0.08 7.54 18.37
C THR A 935 0.19 9.01 18.04
N VAL A 936 -0.27 9.91 18.91
CA VAL A 936 -0.11 11.37 18.83
C VAL A 936 -0.41 11.99 20.21
N CYS A 937 0.14 13.17 20.47
CA CYS A 937 -0.21 14.00 21.61
C CYS A 937 -0.81 15.33 21.15
N GLU A 938 -1.88 15.81 21.78
CA GLU A 938 -2.35 17.20 21.63
C GLU A 938 -1.88 18.03 22.82
N VAL A 939 -1.37 19.24 22.58
CA VAL A 939 -1.02 20.19 23.64
C VAL A 939 -2.09 21.27 23.72
N LEU A 940 -2.65 21.49 24.91
CA LEU A 940 -3.57 22.60 25.18
C LEU A 940 -2.97 23.54 26.21
N VAL A 941 -3.19 24.84 26.02
CA VAL A 941 -2.81 25.89 26.98
C VAL A 941 -4.04 26.74 27.27
N ASN A 942 -4.41 26.82 28.55
CA ASN A 942 -5.58 27.55 29.03
C ASN A 942 -6.87 27.16 28.30
N GLY A 943 -7.01 25.85 27.99
CA GLY A 943 -8.17 25.28 27.29
C GLY A 943 -8.19 25.49 25.78
N ARG A 944 -7.12 26.02 25.17
CA ARG A 944 -6.98 26.19 23.71
C ARG A 944 -5.94 25.21 23.18
N SER A 945 -6.25 24.51 22.09
CA SER A 945 -5.27 23.66 21.40
C SER A 945 -4.16 24.51 20.80
N ALA A 946 -2.91 24.15 21.11
CA ALA A 946 -1.71 24.77 20.57
C ALA A 946 -1.10 23.95 19.41
N GLY A 947 -1.68 22.79 19.10
CA GLY A 947 -1.22 21.87 18.06
C GLY A 947 -0.86 20.50 18.61
N ILE A 948 -0.40 19.63 17.71
CA ILE A 948 -0.06 18.24 18.02
C ILE A 948 1.44 17.94 17.96
N VAL A 949 1.80 16.87 18.65
CA VAL A 949 3.14 16.27 18.67
C VAL A 949 3.03 14.80 18.29
N TYR A 950 3.66 14.42 17.18
CA TYR A 950 3.74 13.01 16.76
C TYR A 950 5.12 12.60 16.25
N ALA A 951 6.00 13.55 15.97
CA ALA A 951 7.39 13.32 15.57
C ALA A 951 8.35 14.25 16.31
N GLU A 952 9.63 13.87 16.37
CA GLU A 952 10.68 14.69 16.99
C GLU A 952 10.84 16.04 16.25
N PRO A 953 11.17 17.15 16.95
CA PRO A 953 11.71 17.23 18.32
C PRO A 953 10.70 17.16 19.49
N TYR A 954 9.47 16.71 19.29
CA TYR A 954 8.44 16.58 20.33
C TYR A 954 8.14 17.87 21.10
N THR A 955 8.18 18.99 20.39
CA THR A 955 7.85 20.31 20.92
C THR A 955 6.74 20.99 20.13
N VAL A 956 6.03 21.90 20.80
CA VAL A 956 4.99 22.77 20.22
C VAL A 956 5.20 24.19 20.71
N ASP A 957 5.13 25.16 19.78
CA ASP A 957 5.08 26.58 20.10
C ASP A 957 3.73 26.90 20.77
N VAL A 958 3.78 27.45 21.99
CA VAL A 958 2.60 27.82 22.77
C VAL A 958 2.52 29.33 23.06
N THR A 959 3.38 30.13 22.42
CA THR A 959 3.60 31.56 22.71
C THR A 959 2.30 32.37 22.71
N GLU A 960 1.43 32.11 21.74
CA GLU A 960 0.14 32.81 21.58
C GLU A 960 -0.75 32.66 22.82
N TRP A 961 -0.74 31.49 23.44
CA TRP A 961 -1.70 31.09 24.47
C TRP A 961 -1.23 31.36 25.90
N ILE A 962 0.05 31.71 26.08
CA ILE A 962 0.63 32.03 27.38
C ILE A 962 0.25 33.44 27.84
N VAL A 963 -0.19 33.54 29.10
CA VAL A 963 -0.53 34.79 29.79
C VAL A 963 0.37 35.00 31.01
N THR A 964 0.47 36.23 31.51
CA THR A 964 1.14 36.50 32.79
C THR A 964 0.34 35.90 33.95
N GLY A 965 1.03 35.32 34.93
CA GLY A 965 0.45 34.60 36.04
C GLY A 965 0.33 33.10 35.75
N ARG A 966 -0.73 32.49 36.27
CA ARG A 966 -0.93 31.04 36.24
C ARG A 966 -1.44 30.57 34.87
N ASN A 967 -0.77 29.58 34.29
CA ASN A 967 -1.13 28.95 33.03
C ASN A 967 -1.34 27.46 33.23
N ARG A 968 -2.45 26.94 32.74
CA ARG A 968 -2.73 25.50 32.73
C ARG A 968 -2.32 24.91 31.39
N VAL A 969 -1.35 24.01 31.41
CA VAL A 969 -0.88 23.26 30.24
C VAL A 969 -1.36 21.82 30.36
N GLU A 970 -1.93 21.30 29.28
CA GLU A 970 -2.42 19.94 29.18
C GLU A 970 -1.75 19.22 28.00
N VAL A 971 -1.36 17.97 28.22
CA VAL A 971 -0.87 17.07 27.19
C VAL A 971 -1.82 15.89 27.14
N LYS A 972 -2.55 15.75 26.03
CA LYS A 972 -3.47 14.65 25.79
C LYS A 972 -2.78 13.59 24.96
N VAL A 973 -2.44 12.46 25.58
CA VAL A 973 -1.83 11.31 24.89
C VAL A 973 -2.93 10.43 24.32
N VAL A 974 -2.82 10.09 23.03
CA VAL A 974 -3.79 9.27 22.30
C VAL A 974 -3.24 7.86 22.11
N GLY A 975 -4.04 6.85 22.47
CA GLY A 975 -3.72 5.44 22.29
C GLY A 975 -4.01 4.95 20.87
N SER A 976 -4.26 3.65 20.76
CA SER A 976 -4.67 3.01 19.50
C SER A 976 -5.61 1.83 19.76
N ASN A 977 -6.33 1.40 18.73
CA ASN A 977 -7.21 0.23 18.81
C ASN A 977 -6.47 -1.11 18.92
N TYR A 978 -5.13 -1.14 18.93
CA TYR A 978 -4.38 -2.40 19.01
C TYR A 978 -4.73 -3.20 20.27
N ASN A 979 -4.72 -2.54 21.43
CA ASN A 979 -5.05 -3.20 22.70
C ASN A 979 -6.55 -3.55 22.83
N LEU A 980 -7.39 -3.00 21.96
CA LEU A 980 -8.83 -3.25 21.92
C LEU A 980 -9.20 -4.38 20.95
N MET A 981 -8.63 -4.36 19.73
CA MET A 981 -9.04 -5.16 18.58
C MET A 981 -7.97 -6.14 18.11
N GLY A 982 -6.70 -5.97 18.53
CA GLY A 982 -5.63 -6.93 18.30
C GLY A 982 -4.86 -6.77 16.97
N PRO A 983 -4.18 -7.85 16.54
CA PRO A 983 -4.29 -9.23 17.02
C PRO A 983 -3.79 -9.42 18.48
N LEU A 984 -4.65 -9.93 19.36
CA LEU A 984 -4.38 -10.00 20.81
C LEU A 984 -3.62 -11.27 21.24
N HIS A 985 -3.51 -12.27 20.35
CA HIS A 985 -2.98 -13.61 20.66
C HIS A 985 -1.83 -14.05 19.75
N ALA A 986 -1.42 -13.18 18.84
CA ALA A 986 -0.36 -13.46 17.88
C ALA A 986 0.59 -12.27 17.81
N ALA A 987 1.84 -12.48 18.23
CA ALA A 987 2.89 -11.50 18.00
C ALA A 987 3.07 -11.29 16.49
N HIS A 988 3.30 -10.05 16.07
CA HIS A 988 3.48 -9.66 14.68
C HIS A 988 4.76 -8.87 14.51
N PHE A 989 5.32 -8.95 13.29
CA PHE A 989 6.55 -8.25 12.92
C PHE A 989 6.22 -7.07 12.00
N LYS A 990 5.28 -6.22 12.43
CA LYS A 990 4.76 -5.07 11.66
C LYS A 990 4.18 -5.43 10.27
N ARG A 991 3.72 -6.68 10.14
CA ARG A 991 2.92 -7.22 9.03
C ARG A 991 1.71 -7.92 9.64
N ILE A 992 0.53 -7.35 9.42
CA ILE A 992 -0.74 -7.84 9.98
C ILE A 992 -1.70 -8.13 8.84
N THR A 993 -2.18 -9.37 8.77
CA THR A 993 -3.21 -9.80 7.82
C THR A 993 -4.38 -10.41 8.58
N PRO A 994 -5.55 -10.62 7.96
CA PRO A 994 -6.70 -11.27 8.62
C PRO A 994 -6.38 -12.65 9.22
N ALA A 995 -5.30 -13.30 8.81
CA ALA A 995 -4.87 -14.58 9.37
C ALA A 995 -4.45 -14.51 10.85
N PHE A 996 -4.05 -13.34 11.35
CA PHE A 996 -3.56 -13.17 12.72
C PHE A 996 -4.64 -13.28 13.81
N TRP A 997 -5.93 -13.28 13.43
CA TRP A 997 -7.07 -13.51 14.33
C TRP A 997 -7.56 -14.96 14.34
N ARG A 998 -6.89 -15.87 13.61
CA ARG A 998 -7.34 -17.25 13.40
C ARG A 998 -6.54 -18.25 14.23
N GLY A 999 -7.15 -19.38 14.59
CA GLY A 999 -6.44 -20.55 15.12
C GLY A 999 -5.92 -20.38 16.55
N VAL A 1000 -6.58 -19.55 17.35
CA VAL A 1000 -6.27 -19.37 18.77
C VAL A 1000 -6.79 -20.58 19.54
N LYS A 1001 -5.89 -21.43 20.05
CA LYS A 1001 -6.24 -22.77 20.52
C LYS A 1001 -6.78 -22.85 21.94
N GLU A 1002 -6.41 -21.89 22.79
CA GLU A 1002 -6.70 -21.91 24.22
C GLU A 1002 -7.10 -20.50 24.65
N TYR A 1003 -7.97 -20.38 25.66
CA TYR A 1003 -8.31 -19.09 26.28
C TYR A 1003 -7.19 -18.71 27.27
N PRO A 1004 -6.33 -17.73 26.94
CA PRO A 1004 -5.17 -17.43 27.76
C PRO A 1004 -5.53 -16.61 29.02
N SER A 1005 -4.59 -16.55 29.97
CA SER A 1005 -4.63 -15.58 31.06
C SER A 1005 -4.50 -14.16 30.51
N GLY A 1006 -5.12 -13.16 31.15
CA GLY A 1006 -5.00 -11.75 30.73
C GLY A 1006 -3.55 -11.26 30.59
N LYS A 1007 -2.63 -11.75 31.43
CA LYS A 1007 -1.21 -11.39 31.36
C LYS A 1007 -0.50 -11.89 30.07
N ASP A 1008 -1.08 -12.87 29.38
CA ASP A 1008 -0.51 -13.50 28.19
C ASP A 1008 -1.07 -12.87 26.89
N TYR A 1009 -1.97 -11.87 27.00
CA TYR A 1009 -2.41 -11.07 25.86
C TYR A 1009 -1.24 -10.24 25.31
N VAL A 1010 -1.11 -10.16 23.98
CA VAL A 1010 -0.13 -9.31 23.30
C VAL A 1010 -0.65 -7.87 23.30
N GLN A 1011 0.03 -6.99 24.05
CA GLN A 1011 -0.43 -5.61 24.29
C GLN A 1011 0.70 -4.58 24.26
N GLN A 1012 0.40 -3.42 23.68
CA GLN A 1012 1.25 -2.24 23.67
C GLN A 1012 1.15 -1.46 24.97
N ASP A 1013 2.16 -0.65 25.22
CA ASP A 1013 2.22 0.27 26.34
C ASP A 1013 1.87 1.69 25.86
N TYR A 1014 1.04 2.41 26.62
CA TYR A 1014 0.59 3.77 26.32
C TYR A 1014 0.68 4.64 27.57
N GLY A 1015 0.87 5.94 27.36
CA GLY A 1015 0.88 6.96 28.40
C GLY A 1015 2.07 7.91 28.36
N LEU A 1016 2.00 8.94 29.19
CA LEU A 1016 3.09 9.87 29.44
C LEU A 1016 4.03 9.24 30.48
N MET A 1017 5.22 8.80 30.05
CA MET A 1017 6.17 8.04 30.88
C MET A 1017 7.13 8.96 31.64
N GLY A 1018 7.58 10.02 30.98
CA GLY A 1018 8.34 11.12 31.54
C GLY A 1018 7.50 12.39 31.66
N ASP A 1019 8.05 13.43 32.27
CA ASP A 1019 7.35 14.69 32.46
C ASP A 1019 7.30 15.55 31.19
N PHE A 1020 6.51 16.63 31.18
CA PHE A 1020 6.60 17.68 30.17
C PHE A 1020 6.99 19.02 30.80
N THR A 1021 7.60 19.88 30.00
CA THR A 1021 8.15 21.16 30.46
C THR A 1021 7.62 22.31 29.61
N LEU A 1022 7.48 23.48 30.23
CA LEU A 1022 7.28 24.76 29.56
C LEU A 1022 8.61 25.53 29.63
N ALA A 1023 9.09 26.04 28.50
CA ALA A 1023 10.29 26.86 28.45
C ALA A 1023 10.02 28.21 27.77
N ALA A 1024 10.66 29.26 28.26
CA ALA A 1024 10.62 30.61 27.70
C ALA A 1024 11.88 30.87 26.87
N GLY A 1025 11.71 31.32 25.62
CA GLY A 1025 12.80 31.71 24.74
C GLY A 1025 13.06 33.21 24.77
N ARG A 1026 14.34 33.61 24.76
CA ARG A 1026 14.78 35.00 24.54
C ARG A 1026 15.57 35.12 23.26
#